data_AF-A0A952C0Q5-F1
#
_entry.id   AF-A0A952C0Q5-F1
#
_cell.length_a   1.000
_cell.length_b   1.000
_cell.length_c   1.000
_cell.angle_alpha   90.00
_cell.angle_beta   90.00
_cell.angle_gamma   90.00
#
_symmetry.space_group_name_H-M   'P 1'
#
loop_
_entity.id
_entity.type
_entity.pdbx_description
1 polymer ?
#
loop_
_entity_poly.entity_id
_entity_poly.type
_entity_poly.pdbx_seq_one_letter_code
_entity_poly.pdbx_strand_id
1 'polypeptide(L)'
;MGFTTPRLDDRAFDDIVNEARARIPLYTPEWTDHNLSDPGITLIELFAWMTDVVLYRLNRVPDRHYVKFMELLGMQLQQAEPARTMVTFWLSAPQATTMTVPVNTEVSTIRTEVERAIVFATDAALAIDVPQVGFIMTSSGGEERRAFQMYGARSVTTGSEPFPAFASEPPAQNDAFYIGFTNSLSHHIIGVNIEVDTAEGAGIDPNRPPYVWEVLNTGIEQRWESVEIEFDRTMGLNVSGQVRMYLPEMVRSARNEQTAYWLRCRLDMTDTNSRYNVSPRINQLTVQSWGGSVSATNVTIVRDEVIGRSDGSPGQTFFLVNKPVLTRSSSEYLLVRREDGVEERWQEVADFSNSQPNDRHYAIDSVTGEVRLGPALPLRDGTVQRFGSLPPKGAMLMMTGYRYGGGLVGNVGANTLVQLRTSIPYISRVTNRIGASGGLDAENLETAKLRVPHFLRSLGRAVTAADFEYLAVQAAPGQIGRVYALRPPLTAPGEVKLLVIPSVPRLGGFLVPESLELQDDLREQIISYLDDRRLISTVLDVQQPYYQWVQTEIRIRVTPGENVERVRLAVEAKLFEFVNPLIGGPDGKGWPFGRDMFPADVMAVVLTVPGVSFVRSVRLFPVTYDERRQFTLATEATEIRLPPQGVVTSYQHLIINE
;
A
#
# COMPACT_ATOMS: atom_id res chain seq x y z
N MET A 1 -9.16 26.45 1.70
CA MET A 1 -8.59 27.25 2.79
C MET A 1 -8.82 26.48 4.08
N GLY A 2 -7.76 26.19 4.83
CA GLY A 2 -7.89 25.52 6.13
C GLY A 2 -8.63 26.43 7.11
N PHE A 3 -9.48 25.83 7.95
CA PHE A 3 -10.10 26.57 9.05
C PHE A 3 -8.99 26.99 10.01
N THR A 4 -8.60 28.26 9.99
CA THR A 4 -7.82 28.84 11.09
C THR A 4 -8.74 28.85 12.30
N THR A 5 -8.33 28.19 13.40
CA THR A 5 -9.09 28.25 14.66
C THR A 5 -9.32 29.73 14.99
N PRO A 6 -10.59 30.18 15.12
CA PRO A 6 -10.85 31.59 15.33
C PRO A 6 -10.23 32.01 16.67
N ARG A 7 -9.38 33.04 16.64
CA ARG A 7 -8.96 33.73 17.86
C ARG A 7 -10.18 34.54 18.31
N LEU A 8 -10.74 34.17 19.45
CA LEU A 8 -11.89 34.85 20.04
C LEU A 8 -11.53 36.29 20.46
N ASP A 9 -10.25 36.50 20.80
CA ASP A 9 -9.67 37.82 21.08
C ASP A 9 -8.23 37.81 20.57
N ASP A 10 -7.88 38.75 19.69
CA ASP A 10 -6.60 38.83 19.01
C ASP A 10 -5.64 39.85 19.62
N ARG A 11 -6.05 40.56 20.68
CA ARG A 11 -5.22 41.54 21.39
C ARG A 11 -3.97 40.88 21.98
N ALA A 12 -2.82 41.49 21.74
CA ALA A 12 -1.56 41.14 22.37
C ALA A 12 -1.32 42.00 23.62
N PHE A 13 -0.29 41.65 24.39
CA PHE A 13 0.16 42.41 25.56
C PHE A 13 0.25 43.92 25.30
N ASP A 14 0.92 44.33 24.21
CA ASP A 14 1.12 45.75 23.88
C ASP A 14 -0.20 46.46 23.58
N ASP A 15 -1.16 45.78 22.94
CA ASP A 15 -2.48 46.34 22.67
C ASP A 15 -3.21 46.66 23.97
N ILE A 16 -3.13 45.75 24.95
CA ILE A 16 -3.78 45.91 26.27
C ILE A 16 -3.10 47.04 27.06
N VAL A 17 -1.76 47.11 27.05
CA VAL A 17 -1.00 48.20 27.70
C VAL A 17 -1.36 49.55 27.07
N ASN A 18 -1.37 49.64 25.75
CA ASN A 18 -1.68 50.87 25.03
C ASN A 18 -3.13 51.31 25.26
N GLU A 19 -4.08 50.37 25.26
CA GLU A 19 -5.49 50.62 25.56
C GLU A 19 -5.67 51.14 27.00
N ALA A 20 -4.99 50.53 27.97
CA ALA A 20 -5.04 50.98 29.36
C ALA A 20 -4.42 52.37 29.54
N ARG A 21 -3.27 52.63 28.91
CA ARG A 21 -2.62 53.96 28.91
C ARG A 21 -3.50 55.05 28.31
N ALA A 22 -4.16 54.75 27.19
CA ALA A 22 -5.06 55.69 26.52
C ALA A 22 -6.27 56.08 27.37
N ARG A 23 -6.64 55.26 28.37
CA ARG A 23 -7.76 55.51 29.28
C ARG A 23 -7.37 56.35 30.52
N ILE A 24 -6.08 56.51 30.82
CA ILE A 24 -5.59 57.27 31.99
C ILE A 24 -6.19 58.70 32.05
N PRO A 25 -6.19 59.49 30.96
CA PRO A 25 -6.71 60.87 31.01
C PRO A 25 -8.21 60.97 31.33
N LEU A 26 -8.97 59.89 31.08
CA LEU A 26 -10.40 59.85 31.30
C LEU A 26 -10.75 59.51 32.77
N TYR A 27 -10.02 58.57 33.37
CA TYR A 27 -10.35 58.03 34.69
C TYR A 27 -9.53 58.66 35.83
N THR A 28 -8.30 59.06 35.55
CA THR A 28 -7.35 59.60 36.54
C THR A 28 -6.55 60.75 35.91
N PRO A 29 -7.19 61.89 35.60
CA PRO A 29 -6.53 63.04 34.98
C PRO A 29 -5.41 63.65 35.85
N GLU A 30 -5.41 63.39 37.15
CA GLU A 30 -4.36 63.77 38.10
C GLU A 30 -3.07 62.95 37.95
N TRP A 31 -3.11 61.79 37.31
CA TRP A 31 -1.96 60.93 37.08
C TRP A 31 -1.20 61.38 35.82
N THR A 32 -0.05 62.02 36.02
CA THR A 32 0.70 62.72 34.97
C THR A 32 2.06 62.10 34.60
N ASP A 33 2.61 61.23 35.46
CA ASP A 33 3.86 60.52 35.18
C ASP A 33 3.55 59.17 34.53
N HIS A 34 3.87 59.00 33.24
CA HIS A 34 3.60 57.76 32.49
C HIS A 34 4.90 57.06 32.05
N ASN A 35 6.00 57.32 32.77
CA ASN A 35 7.29 56.69 32.49
C ASN A 35 7.31 55.21 32.91
N LEU A 36 8.21 54.42 32.32
CA LEU A 36 8.42 53.01 32.66
C LEU A 36 8.76 52.77 34.14
N SER A 37 9.37 53.75 34.80
CA SER A 37 9.72 53.69 36.23
C SER A 37 8.55 53.92 37.17
N ASP A 38 7.39 54.34 36.65
CA ASP A 38 6.20 54.59 37.47
C ASP A 38 5.60 53.25 37.95
N PRO A 39 5.41 53.05 39.27
CA PRO A 39 4.69 51.90 39.80
C PRO A 39 3.29 51.71 39.21
N GLY A 40 2.59 52.79 38.85
CA GLY A 40 1.27 52.72 38.21
C GLY A 40 1.33 52.07 36.83
N ILE A 41 2.32 52.46 36.01
CA ILE A 41 2.58 51.83 34.71
C ILE A 41 3.00 50.36 34.89
N THR A 42 3.84 50.07 35.89
CA THR A 42 4.25 48.68 36.19
C THR A 42 3.04 47.79 36.54
N LEU A 43 2.06 48.33 37.27
CA LEU A 43 0.80 47.64 37.55
C LEU A 43 -0.03 47.43 36.28
N ILE A 44 -0.12 48.42 35.39
CA ILE A 44 -0.79 48.26 34.09
C ILE A 44 -0.14 47.11 33.30
N GLU A 45 1.19 47.07 33.22
CA GLU A 45 1.91 46.00 32.53
C GLU A 45 1.64 44.63 33.19
N LEU A 46 1.65 44.55 34.53
CA LEU A 46 1.32 43.31 35.23
C LEU A 46 -0.11 42.82 34.91
N PHE A 47 -1.10 43.71 34.94
CA PHE A 47 -2.49 43.35 34.62
C PHE A 47 -2.68 43.04 33.14
N ALA A 48 -1.96 43.72 32.24
CA ALA A 48 -1.94 43.41 30.82
C ALA A 48 -1.38 42.00 30.59
N TRP A 49 -0.28 41.64 31.26
CA TRP A 49 0.28 40.30 31.20
C TRP A 49 -0.67 39.23 31.74
N MET A 50 -1.31 39.47 32.89
CA MET A 50 -2.33 38.55 33.43
C MET A 50 -3.49 38.36 32.47
N THR A 51 -3.93 39.44 31.81
CA THR A 51 -5.01 39.42 30.82
C THR A 51 -4.59 38.65 29.57
N ASP A 52 -3.37 38.86 29.06
CA ASP A 52 -2.81 38.13 27.92
C ASP A 52 -2.78 36.60 28.19
N VAL A 53 -2.41 36.17 29.40
CA VAL A 53 -2.49 34.76 29.82
C VAL A 53 -3.93 34.23 29.81
N VAL A 54 -4.92 35.05 30.19
CA VAL A 54 -6.34 34.68 30.12
C VAL A 54 -6.81 34.59 28.67
N LEU A 55 -6.44 35.56 27.81
CA LEU A 55 -6.77 35.54 26.39
C LEU A 55 -6.15 34.34 25.68
N TYR A 56 -4.92 33.97 26.03
CA TYR A 56 -4.28 32.74 25.56
C TYR A 56 -5.11 31.49 25.89
N ARG A 57 -5.65 31.39 27.11
CA ARG A 57 -6.52 30.27 27.51
C ARG A 57 -7.88 30.32 26.81
N LEU A 58 -8.46 31.50 26.67
CA LEU A 58 -9.73 31.71 25.97
C LEU A 58 -9.64 31.26 24.50
N ASN A 59 -8.54 31.62 23.82
CA ASN A 59 -8.30 31.25 22.44
C ASN A 59 -8.09 29.73 22.22
N ARG A 60 -7.90 28.93 23.28
CA ARG A 60 -7.88 27.46 23.23
C ARG A 60 -9.26 26.81 23.38
N VAL A 61 -10.28 27.56 23.76
CA VAL A 61 -11.65 27.05 23.96
C VAL A 61 -12.27 26.49 22.66
N PRO A 62 -12.16 27.15 21.49
CA PRO A 62 -12.72 26.63 20.25
C PRO A 62 -12.22 25.23 19.87
N ASP A 63 -10.91 24.97 20.01
CA ASP A 63 -10.33 23.65 19.72
C ASP A 63 -10.87 22.56 20.67
N ARG A 64 -10.99 22.88 21.97
CA ARG A 64 -11.56 21.93 22.95
C ARG A 64 -13.03 21.65 22.68
N HIS A 65 -13.80 22.65 22.24
CA HIS A 65 -15.17 22.43 21.80
C HIS A 65 -15.24 21.54 20.57
N TYR A 66 -14.35 21.74 19.59
CA TYR A 66 -14.32 20.90 18.40
C TYR A 66 -14.05 19.42 18.74
N VAL A 67 -13.07 19.15 19.59
CA VAL A 67 -12.82 17.80 20.14
C VAL A 67 -14.07 17.25 20.82
N LYS A 68 -14.71 18.06 21.68
CA LYS A 68 -15.89 17.59 22.41
C LYS A 68 -17.09 17.31 21.51
N PHE A 69 -17.29 18.11 20.47
CA PHE A 69 -18.33 17.84 19.47
C PHE A 69 -18.05 16.56 18.68
N MET A 70 -16.79 16.31 18.32
CA MET A 70 -16.40 15.04 17.69
C MET A 70 -16.72 13.86 18.61
N GLU A 71 -16.34 13.93 19.89
CA GLU A 71 -16.68 12.89 20.87
C GLU A 71 -18.20 12.69 21.01
N LEU A 72 -18.98 13.77 21.05
CA LEU A 72 -20.45 13.70 21.14
C LEU A 72 -21.09 13.09 19.89
N LEU A 73 -20.46 13.24 18.72
CA LEU A 73 -20.85 12.60 17.47
C LEU A 73 -20.37 11.13 17.38
N GLY A 74 -19.68 10.62 18.41
CA GLY A 74 -19.10 9.28 18.40
C GLY A 74 -17.89 9.15 17.46
N MET A 75 -17.30 10.26 17.03
CA MET A 75 -16.15 10.26 16.14
C MET A 75 -14.89 9.90 16.91
N GLN A 76 -14.20 8.86 16.45
CA GLN A 76 -12.89 8.46 16.95
C GLN A 76 -11.81 8.82 15.92
N LEU A 77 -10.57 8.98 16.39
CA LEU A 77 -9.41 9.08 15.50
C LEU A 77 -9.24 7.75 14.75
N GLN A 78 -8.93 7.83 13.46
CA GLN A 78 -8.60 6.63 12.71
C GLN A 78 -7.30 6.00 13.22
N GLN A 79 -7.30 4.68 13.28
CA GLN A 79 -6.18 3.89 13.77
C GLN A 79 -5.04 3.90 12.76
N ALA A 80 -3.84 3.51 13.19
CA ALA A 80 -2.75 3.28 12.25
C ALA A 80 -3.09 2.07 11.37
N GLU A 81 -2.76 2.17 10.08
CA GLU A 81 -2.85 1.05 9.15
C GLU A 81 -1.46 0.44 8.95
N PRO A 82 -1.34 -0.89 8.92
CA PRO A 82 -0.06 -1.53 8.68
C PRO A 82 0.22 -1.69 7.19
N ALA A 83 1.49 -1.53 6.82
CA ALA A 83 1.94 -1.86 5.47
C ALA A 83 1.93 -3.38 5.24
N ARG A 84 1.68 -3.80 4.01
CA ARG A 84 1.59 -5.20 3.59
C ARG A 84 2.47 -5.45 2.38
N THR A 85 2.99 -6.67 2.28
CA THR A 85 3.75 -7.14 1.11
C THR A 85 3.77 -8.66 1.04
N MET A 86 4.31 -9.20 -0.06
CA MET A 86 4.65 -10.62 -0.17
C MET A 86 6.10 -10.84 0.22
N VAL A 87 6.33 -11.80 1.12
CA VAL A 87 7.66 -12.21 1.55
C VAL A 87 7.97 -13.59 0.98
N THR A 88 9.09 -13.69 0.27
CA THR A 88 9.58 -14.87 -0.41
C THR A 88 10.66 -15.56 0.42
N PHE A 89 10.42 -16.82 0.77
CA PHE A 89 11.35 -17.68 1.49
C PHE A 89 12.02 -18.66 0.53
N TRP A 90 13.35 -18.75 0.60
CA TRP A 90 14.17 -19.60 -0.25
C TRP A 90 14.67 -20.81 0.51
N LEU A 91 14.53 -21.99 -0.09
CA LEU A 91 15.20 -23.19 0.36
C LEU A 91 16.69 -23.12 0.03
N SER A 92 17.51 -23.71 0.90
CA SER A 92 18.94 -23.95 0.67
C SER A 92 19.19 -24.92 -0.49
N ALA A 93 18.31 -25.92 -0.61
CA ALA A 93 18.23 -26.84 -1.74
C ALA A 93 16.80 -27.43 -1.79
N PRO A 94 16.35 -27.95 -2.95
CA PRO A 94 15.09 -28.68 -3.03
C PRO A 94 15.00 -29.79 -1.99
N GLN A 95 13.84 -29.93 -1.36
CA GLN A 95 13.58 -30.91 -0.30
C GLN A 95 12.70 -32.05 -0.81
N ALA A 96 12.83 -33.23 -0.19
CA ALA A 96 12.01 -34.41 -0.49
C ALA A 96 10.67 -34.42 0.27
N THR A 97 10.47 -33.50 1.20
CA THR A 97 9.26 -33.36 2.01
C THR A 97 8.82 -31.91 2.05
N THR A 98 7.51 -31.66 2.19
CA THR A 98 6.96 -30.31 2.37
C THR A 98 7.61 -29.61 3.56
N MET A 99 8.03 -28.36 3.35
CA MET A 99 8.56 -27.51 4.41
C MET A 99 7.56 -26.45 4.80
N THR A 100 7.39 -26.21 6.10
CA THR A 100 6.41 -25.24 6.60
C THR A 100 7.10 -24.08 7.27
N VAL A 101 6.81 -22.87 6.80
CA VAL A 101 7.07 -21.62 7.51
C VAL A 101 5.80 -21.30 8.32
N PRO A 102 5.88 -21.27 9.67
CA PRO A 102 4.71 -20.99 10.50
C PRO A 102 4.11 -19.61 10.25
N VAL A 103 2.81 -19.46 10.53
CA VAL A 103 2.17 -18.14 10.66
C VAL A 103 2.85 -17.33 11.77
N ASN A 104 2.86 -16.01 11.64
CA ASN A 104 3.55 -15.09 12.56
C ASN A 104 5.08 -15.26 12.58
N THR A 105 5.67 -15.81 11.53
CA THR A 105 7.12 -15.80 11.37
C THR A 105 7.57 -14.36 11.15
N GLU A 106 8.48 -13.87 11.99
CA GLU A 106 8.99 -12.51 11.91
C GLU A 106 10.17 -12.37 10.94
N VAL A 107 10.05 -11.41 10.04
CA VAL A 107 11.07 -10.98 9.09
C VAL A 107 11.32 -9.48 9.24
N SER A 108 12.51 -8.99 8.94
CA SER A 108 12.82 -7.59 9.20
C SER A 108 13.84 -6.98 8.24
N THR A 109 13.84 -5.65 8.18
CA THR A 109 14.94 -4.88 7.58
C THR A 109 16.21 -4.98 8.43
N ILE A 110 17.35 -4.64 7.83
CA ILE A 110 18.62 -4.58 8.55
C ILE A 110 18.56 -3.43 9.56
N ARG A 111 18.87 -3.71 10.83
CA ARG A 111 19.11 -2.67 11.84
C ARG A 111 20.40 -1.91 11.50
N THR A 112 20.33 -0.59 11.41
CA THR A 112 21.51 0.28 11.31
C THR A 112 21.77 0.97 12.65
N GLU A 113 22.83 1.77 12.74
CA GLU A 113 23.09 2.57 13.96
C GLU A 113 22.03 3.66 14.18
N VAL A 114 21.41 4.14 13.11
CA VAL A 114 20.47 5.26 13.12
C VAL A 114 19.01 4.78 13.03
N GLU A 115 18.75 3.64 12.39
CA GLU A 115 17.41 3.14 12.12
C GLU A 115 17.16 1.78 12.81
N ARG A 116 16.02 1.69 13.48
CA ARG A 116 15.54 0.43 14.08
C ARG A 116 15.09 -0.53 12.97
N ALA A 117 15.28 -1.82 13.20
CA ALA A 117 14.74 -2.83 12.30
C ALA A 117 13.20 -2.75 12.26
N ILE A 118 12.66 -2.72 11.04
CA ILE A 118 11.23 -2.69 10.78
C ILE A 118 10.78 -4.15 10.62
N VAL A 119 9.83 -4.59 11.43
CA VAL A 119 9.42 -6.00 11.55
C VAL A 119 8.11 -6.24 10.83
N PHE A 120 8.04 -7.35 10.12
CA PHE A 120 6.84 -7.90 9.48
C PHE A 120 6.61 -9.31 9.99
N ALA A 121 5.34 -9.70 10.13
CA ALA A 121 4.94 -11.05 10.49
C ALA A 121 4.16 -11.68 9.34
N THR A 122 4.38 -12.97 9.07
CA THR A 122 3.61 -13.71 8.06
C THR A 122 2.15 -13.84 8.48
N ASP A 123 1.23 -13.56 7.55
CA ASP A 123 -0.22 -13.55 7.80
C ASP A 123 -0.81 -14.97 7.83
N ALA A 124 -0.15 -15.92 7.17
CA ALA A 124 -0.52 -17.32 7.12
C ALA A 124 0.72 -18.21 7.21
N ALA A 125 0.50 -19.50 7.48
CA ALA A 125 1.56 -20.49 7.32
C ALA A 125 1.81 -20.73 5.82
N LEU A 126 3.06 -20.82 5.42
CA LEU A 126 3.47 -21.15 4.06
C LEU A 126 3.95 -22.60 4.02
N ALA A 127 3.28 -23.42 3.22
CA ALA A 127 3.76 -24.74 2.84
C ALA A 127 4.52 -24.65 1.52
N ILE A 128 5.80 -25.03 1.54
CA ILE A 128 6.64 -25.19 0.36
C ILE A 128 6.58 -26.69 0.02
N ASP A 129 5.64 -27.03 -0.86
CA ASP A 129 5.33 -28.40 -1.23
C ASP A 129 6.29 -28.96 -2.27
N VAL A 130 6.45 -30.29 -2.27
CA VAL A 130 7.16 -31.00 -3.34
C VAL A 130 6.25 -31.06 -4.57
N PRO A 131 6.72 -30.63 -5.77
CA PRO A 131 5.91 -30.68 -6.98
C PRO A 131 5.54 -32.12 -7.35
N GLN A 132 4.25 -32.38 -7.55
CA GLN A 132 3.75 -33.67 -8.01
C GLN A 132 3.30 -33.58 -9.47
N VAL A 133 4.19 -33.93 -10.40
CA VAL A 133 3.87 -33.94 -11.84
C VAL A 133 2.97 -35.12 -12.14
N GLY A 134 1.70 -34.84 -12.43
CA GLY A 134 0.69 -35.85 -12.78
C GLY A 134 0.56 -36.06 -14.29
N PHE A 135 0.73 -35.00 -15.07
CA PHE A 135 0.44 -35.01 -16.51
C PHE A 135 1.48 -34.21 -17.29
N ILE A 136 1.87 -34.74 -18.46
CA ILE A 136 2.68 -34.04 -19.44
C ILE A 136 2.00 -34.19 -20.79
N MET A 137 1.86 -33.09 -21.53
CA MET A 137 1.26 -33.11 -22.85
C MET A 137 1.83 -32.03 -23.76
N THR A 138 1.67 -32.22 -25.07
CA THR A 138 1.96 -31.21 -26.08
C THR A 138 0.69 -30.87 -26.85
N SER A 139 0.63 -29.67 -27.42
CA SER A 139 -0.46 -29.24 -28.28
C SER A 139 0.03 -28.50 -29.51
N SER A 140 -0.66 -28.68 -30.64
CA SER A 140 -0.47 -27.87 -31.85
C SER A 140 -1.29 -26.57 -31.83
N GLY A 141 -0.78 -25.51 -32.45
CA GLY A 141 -1.31 -24.14 -32.38
C GLY A 141 -2.26 -23.70 -33.51
N GLY A 142 -2.77 -24.62 -34.34
CA GLY A 142 -3.62 -24.30 -35.50
C GLY A 142 -5.06 -23.87 -35.18
N GLU A 143 -5.65 -23.04 -36.05
CA GLU A 143 -6.97 -22.38 -35.87
C GLU A 143 -8.19 -23.34 -35.90
N GLU A 144 -8.10 -24.52 -36.52
CA GLU A 144 -9.31 -25.36 -36.74
C GLU A 144 -9.56 -26.47 -35.70
N ARG A 145 -8.57 -26.85 -34.87
CA ARG A 145 -8.75 -27.64 -33.63
C ARG A 145 -7.40 -27.89 -32.95
N ARG A 146 -7.32 -27.61 -31.64
CA ARG A 146 -6.14 -27.93 -30.82
C ARG A 146 -6.08 -29.44 -30.56
N ALA A 147 -5.10 -30.13 -31.13
CA ALA A 147 -4.83 -31.52 -30.82
C ALA A 147 -3.89 -31.61 -29.62
N PHE A 148 -4.14 -32.56 -28.71
CA PHE A 148 -3.29 -32.82 -27.55
C PHE A 148 -2.69 -34.22 -27.64
N GLN A 149 -1.41 -34.35 -27.33
CA GLN A 149 -0.73 -35.63 -27.17
C GLN A 149 -0.23 -35.76 -25.73
N MET A 150 -0.60 -36.85 -25.07
CA MET A 150 -0.23 -37.15 -23.68
C MET A 150 1.02 -38.02 -23.63
N TYR A 151 1.84 -37.81 -22.61
CA TYR A 151 3.04 -38.61 -22.32
C TYR A 151 2.99 -39.10 -20.87
N GLY A 152 3.62 -40.23 -20.58
CA GLY A 152 3.67 -40.77 -19.23
C GLY A 152 4.50 -39.88 -18.31
N ALA A 153 3.89 -39.15 -17.39
CA ALA A 153 4.60 -38.23 -16.48
C ALA A 153 5.78 -38.90 -15.75
N ARG A 154 5.60 -40.15 -15.29
CA ARG A 154 6.67 -40.94 -14.66
C ARG A 154 7.77 -41.32 -15.65
N SER A 155 7.41 -41.69 -16.88
CA SER A 155 8.35 -42.06 -17.93
C SER A 155 9.22 -40.88 -18.36
N VAL A 156 8.61 -39.71 -18.53
CA VAL A 156 9.32 -38.47 -18.86
C VAL A 156 10.23 -38.01 -17.71
N THR A 157 9.74 -38.04 -16.47
CA THR A 157 10.53 -37.64 -15.29
C THR A 157 11.69 -38.58 -14.99
N THR A 158 11.64 -39.83 -15.47
CA THR A 158 12.74 -40.81 -15.38
C THR A 158 13.62 -40.88 -16.63
N GLY A 159 13.28 -40.12 -17.68
CA GLY A 159 14.03 -40.06 -18.93
C GLY A 159 13.81 -41.23 -19.90
N SER A 160 12.78 -42.07 -19.67
CA SER A 160 12.50 -43.25 -20.51
C SER A 160 11.57 -42.97 -21.70
N GLU A 161 10.90 -41.82 -21.71
CA GLU A 161 9.98 -41.40 -22.77
C GLU A 161 10.27 -39.95 -23.18
N PRO A 162 11.14 -39.73 -24.19
CA PRO A 162 11.40 -38.41 -24.73
C PRO A 162 10.19 -37.90 -25.55
N PHE A 163 9.99 -36.58 -25.58
CA PHE A 163 8.89 -35.96 -26.31
C PHE A 163 9.33 -34.63 -26.96
N PRO A 164 8.72 -34.22 -28.08
CA PRO A 164 9.00 -32.93 -28.71
C PRO A 164 8.41 -31.79 -27.86
N ALA A 165 9.16 -30.71 -27.61
CA ALA A 165 8.64 -29.55 -26.87
C ALA A 165 7.42 -28.91 -27.55
N PHE A 166 7.40 -28.91 -28.88
CA PHE A 166 6.35 -28.35 -29.72
C PHE A 166 5.85 -29.41 -30.70
N ALA A 167 4.53 -29.57 -30.81
CA ALA A 167 3.93 -30.71 -31.51
C ALA A 167 4.02 -30.61 -33.05
N SER A 168 4.12 -29.40 -33.61
CA SER A 168 4.17 -29.21 -35.06
C SER A 168 5.60 -29.35 -35.59
N GLU A 169 5.73 -29.86 -36.82
CA GLU A 169 6.99 -29.91 -37.58
C GLU A 169 6.81 -29.18 -38.92
N PRO A 170 7.42 -27.99 -39.11
CA PRO A 170 8.17 -27.20 -38.12
C PRO A 170 7.25 -26.63 -37.01
N PRO A 171 7.81 -26.27 -35.83
CA PRO A 171 7.04 -25.68 -34.74
C PRO A 171 6.25 -24.44 -35.18
N ALA A 172 4.98 -24.36 -34.76
CA ALA A 172 4.06 -23.30 -35.15
C ALA A 172 3.76 -22.33 -33.99
N GLN A 173 3.28 -21.13 -34.32
CA GLN A 173 2.79 -20.17 -33.31
C GLN A 173 1.73 -20.86 -32.43
N ASN A 174 1.77 -20.62 -31.12
CA ASN A 174 0.85 -21.20 -30.12
C ASN A 174 0.95 -22.70 -29.87
N ASP A 175 1.91 -23.40 -30.49
CA ASP A 175 2.34 -24.72 -30.00
C ASP A 175 2.81 -24.60 -28.55
N ALA A 176 2.55 -25.61 -27.74
CA ALA A 176 2.93 -25.58 -26.34
C ALA A 176 3.11 -26.98 -25.77
N PHE A 177 3.99 -27.12 -24.78
CA PHE A 177 3.95 -28.23 -23.85
C PHE A 177 3.41 -27.79 -22.50
N TYR A 178 2.84 -28.74 -21.77
CA TYR A 178 2.14 -28.52 -20.52
C TYR A 178 2.66 -29.48 -19.46
N ILE A 179 2.75 -28.95 -18.24
CA ILE A 179 3.03 -29.68 -17.01
C ILE A 179 1.81 -29.52 -16.12
N GLY A 180 1.14 -30.62 -15.82
CA GLY A 180 -0.01 -30.67 -14.91
C GLY A 180 0.40 -31.18 -13.55
N PHE A 181 0.21 -30.37 -12.52
CA PHE A 181 0.49 -30.74 -11.13
C PHE A 181 -0.78 -31.24 -10.41
N THR A 182 -0.65 -32.29 -9.59
CA THR A 182 -1.76 -32.81 -8.78
C THR A 182 -1.98 -32.01 -7.50
N ASN A 183 -0.94 -31.36 -6.98
CA ASN A 183 -1.01 -30.42 -5.85
C ASN A 183 -0.91 -28.97 -6.34
N SER A 184 -1.44 -28.05 -5.53
CA SER A 184 -1.29 -26.61 -5.80
C SER A 184 0.17 -26.20 -5.57
N LEU A 185 0.69 -25.40 -6.49
CA LEU A 185 1.99 -24.74 -6.37
C LEU A 185 1.83 -23.21 -6.47
N SER A 186 0.65 -22.69 -6.09
CA SER A 186 0.42 -21.24 -6.03
C SER A 186 1.50 -20.55 -5.22
N HIS A 187 2.02 -19.43 -5.72
CA HIS A 187 3.07 -18.61 -5.08
C HIS A 187 4.40 -19.34 -4.82
N HIS A 188 4.61 -20.52 -5.41
CA HIS A 188 5.88 -21.24 -5.29
C HIS A 188 6.94 -20.68 -6.22
N ILE A 189 8.20 -20.86 -5.81
CA ILE A 189 9.34 -20.76 -6.73
C ILE A 189 9.66 -22.17 -7.17
N ILE A 190 9.53 -22.44 -8.47
CA ILE A 190 9.87 -23.75 -9.02
C ILE A 190 11.06 -23.66 -9.96
N GLY A 191 11.85 -24.72 -10.01
CA GLY A 191 12.87 -24.97 -11.01
C GLY A 191 12.46 -26.16 -11.85
N VAL A 192 12.30 -25.95 -13.16
CA VAL A 192 12.07 -26.98 -14.16
C VAL A 192 13.43 -27.34 -14.76
N ASN A 193 13.95 -28.52 -14.43
CA ASN A 193 15.15 -29.04 -15.07
C ASN A 193 14.72 -29.77 -16.35
N ILE A 194 15.28 -29.35 -17.47
CA ILE A 194 14.96 -29.86 -18.80
C ILE A 194 16.26 -30.38 -19.42
N GLU A 195 16.27 -31.68 -19.72
CA GLU A 195 17.31 -32.29 -20.53
C GLU A 195 16.84 -32.33 -21.98
N VAL A 196 17.61 -31.74 -22.88
CA VAL A 196 17.31 -31.65 -24.32
C VAL A 196 18.45 -32.20 -25.17
N ASP A 197 18.13 -32.66 -26.37
CA ASP A 197 19.12 -32.98 -27.39
C ASP A 197 19.85 -31.69 -27.83
N THR A 198 21.18 -31.68 -27.74
CA THR A 198 22.01 -30.52 -28.10
C THR A 198 21.92 -30.19 -29.59
N ALA A 199 21.85 -28.89 -29.91
CA ALA A 199 21.90 -28.29 -31.25
C ALA A 199 20.60 -28.23 -32.08
N GLU A 200 19.44 -28.63 -31.54
CA GLU A 200 18.15 -28.52 -32.23
C GLU A 200 17.51 -27.11 -32.18
N GLY A 201 17.97 -26.24 -31.26
CA GLY A 201 17.56 -24.83 -31.18
C GLY A 201 18.44 -23.84 -31.98
N ALA A 202 19.25 -24.33 -32.91
CA ALA A 202 20.18 -23.49 -33.69
C ALA A 202 19.46 -22.30 -34.35
N GLY A 203 19.89 -21.08 -34.02
CA GLY A 203 19.29 -19.83 -34.49
C GLY A 203 18.37 -19.13 -33.48
N ILE A 204 18.11 -19.74 -32.32
CA ILE A 204 17.41 -19.07 -31.21
C ILE A 204 18.36 -18.14 -30.45
N ASP A 205 17.93 -16.90 -30.21
CA ASP A 205 18.62 -15.95 -29.33
C ASP A 205 18.36 -16.34 -27.87
N PRO A 206 19.39 -16.76 -27.11
CA PRO A 206 19.21 -17.16 -25.72
C PRO A 206 18.66 -16.08 -24.80
N ASN A 207 18.86 -14.80 -25.13
CA ASN A 207 18.37 -13.69 -24.32
C ASN A 207 16.91 -13.33 -24.65
N ARG A 208 16.38 -13.85 -25.75
CA ARG A 208 15.02 -13.61 -26.24
C ARG A 208 14.44 -14.89 -26.86
N PRO A 209 14.22 -15.95 -26.05
CA PRO A 209 13.64 -17.17 -26.57
C PRO A 209 12.21 -16.94 -27.08
N PRO A 210 11.78 -17.56 -28.20
CA PRO A 210 10.47 -17.33 -28.79
C PRO A 210 9.38 -18.14 -28.09
N TYR A 211 9.37 -18.15 -26.75
CA TYR A 211 8.33 -18.76 -25.95
C TYR A 211 8.05 -17.96 -24.69
N VAL A 212 6.84 -18.15 -24.17
CA VAL A 212 6.40 -17.61 -22.88
C VAL A 212 5.92 -18.74 -21.98
N TRP A 213 6.20 -18.59 -20.69
CA TRP A 213 5.65 -19.48 -19.66
C TRP A 213 4.39 -18.88 -19.10
N GLU A 214 3.34 -19.69 -18.99
CA GLU A 214 2.03 -19.22 -18.55
C GLU A 214 1.38 -20.26 -17.61
N VAL A 215 0.64 -19.81 -16.61
CA VAL A 215 -0.24 -20.67 -15.80
C VAL A 215 -1.69 -20.31 -16.02
N LEU A 216 -2.59 -21.22 -15.67
CA LEU A 216 -4.02 -20.93 -15.68
C LEU A 216 -4.43 -20.26 -14.37
N ASN A 217 -4.97 -19.05 -14.45
CA ASN A 217 -5.31 -18.24 -13.28
C ASN A 217 -6.76 -18.44 -12.79
N THR A 218 -7.07 -17.86 -11.62
CA THR A 218 -8.33 -17.97 -10.88
C THR A 218 -9.47 -17.09 -11.40
N GLY A 219 -9.24 -16.30 -12.46
CA GLY A 219 -10.25 -15.38 -13.00
C GLY A 219 -11.50 -16.09 -13.55
N ILE A 220 -12.62 -15.38 -13.61
CA ILE A 220 -13.93 -15.90 -14.07
C ILE A 220 -13.85 -16.57 -15.45
N GLU A 221 -12.95 -16.08 -16.32
CA GLU A 221 -12.73 -16.62 -17.67
C GLU A 221 -11.60 -17.67 -17.76
N GLN A 222 -10.90 -17.98 -16.66
CA GLN A 222 -9.74 -18.88 -16.60
C GLN A 222 -8.71 -18.57 -17.70
N ARG A 223 -8.10 -17.38 -17.61
CA ARG A 223 -7.13 -16.92 -18.61
C ARG A 223 -5.73 -17.44 -18.29
N TRP A 224 -4.90 -17.51 -19.32
CA TRP A 224 -3.48 -17.81 -19.15
C TRP A 224 -2.76 -16.53 -18.73
N GLU A 225 -2.06 -16.62 -17.60
CA GLU A 225 -1.30 -15.53 -17.01
C GLU A 225 0.20 -15.82 -17.17
N SER A 226 0.96 -14.80 -17.59
CA SER A 226 2.40 -14.91 -17.79
C SER A 226 3.12 -15.16 -16.47
N VAL A 227 4.12 -16.05 -16.50
CA VAL A 227 4.94 -16.39 -15.36
C VAL A 227 6.24 -15.61 -15.41
N GLU A 228 6.63 -15.00 -14.29
CA GLU A 228 7.91 -14.33 -14.19
C GLU A 228 9.06 -15.34 -14.09
N ILE A 229 10.03 -15.22 -14.99
CA ILE A 229 11.23 -16.07 -15.05
C ILE A 229 12.37 -15.38 -14.30
N GLU A 230 12.94 -16.04 -13.28
CA GLU A 230 14.15 -15.56 -12.60
C GLU A 230 15.37 -15.75 -13.51
N PHE A 231 15.48 -16.91 -14.14
CA PHE A 231 16.47 -17.19 -15.17
C PHE A 231 16.08 -18.40 -16.02
N ASP A 232 16.67 -18.46 -17.20
CA ASP A 232 16.58 -19.60 -18.10
C ASP A 232 17.98 -20.06 -18.50
N ARG A 233 18.45 -21.18 -17.95
CA ARG A 233 19.75 -21.78 -18.30
C ARG A 233 19.67 -22.75 -19.46
N THR A 234 18.49 -23.00 -20.01
CA THR A 234 18.33 -23.79 -21.24
C THR A 234 18.72 -22.99 -22.48
N MET A 235 18.92 -21.68 -22.33
CA MET A 235 19.31 -20.75 -23.39
C MET A 235 18.30 -20.76 -24.56
N GLY A 236 17.01 -20.86 -24.25
CA GLY A 236 15.98 -21.07 -25.27
C GLY A 236 15.90 -22.52 -25.72
N LEU A 237 15.87 -23.49 -24.79
CA LEU A 237 15.86 -24.93 -25.07
C LEU A 237 16.97 -25.39 -26.04
N ASN A 238 18.10 -24.68 -26.05
CA ASN A 238 19.28 -24.98 -26.87
C ASN A 238 20.20 -26.01 -26.20
N VAL A 239 20.26 -25.98 -24.88
CA VAL A 239 21.09 -26.84 -24.04
C VAL A 239 20.28 -27.31 -22.84
N SER A 240 20.69 -28.43 -22.27
CA SER A 240 20.11 -28.92 -21.02
C SER A 240 20.36 -27.93 -19.90
N GLY A 241 19.34 -27.64 -19.10
CA GLY A 241 19.41 -26.59 -18.09
C GLY A 241 18.17 -26.49 -17.22
N GLN A 242 18.22 -25.54 -16.28
CA GLN A 242 17.10 -25.23 -15.39
C GLN A 242 16.45 -23.90 -15.81
N VAL A 243 15.13 -23.89 -15.91
CA VAL A 243 14.33 -22.67 -15.93
C VAL A 243 13.74 -22.48 -14.55
N ARG A 244 14.01 -21.33 -13.91
CA ARG A 244 13.48 -21.03 -12.58
C ARG A 244 12.52 -19.86 -12.65
N MET A 245 11.39 -19.99 -11.98
CA MET A 245 10.25 -19.10 -12.17
C MET A 245 9.43 -18.94 -10.90
N TYR A 246 8.68 -17.83 -10.82
CA TYR A 246 7.77 -17.51 -9.73
C TYR A 246 6.34 -17.77 -10.20
N LEU A 247 5.67 -18.76 -9.60
CA LEU A 247 4.30 -19.08 -9.96
C LEU A 247 3.34 -18.10 -9.27
N PRO A 248 2.38 -17.49 -10.00
CA PRO A 248 1.30 -16.74 -9.37
C PRO A 248 0.28 -17.71 -8.76
N GLU A 249 -0.92 -17.23 -8.43
CA GLU A 249 -1.99 -18.12 -7.98
C GLU A 249 -2.46 -19.03 -9.13
N MET A 250 -2.54 -20.32 -8.88
CA MET A 250 -2.97 -21.31 -9.87
C MET A 250 -4.38 -21.82 -9.56
N VAL A 251 -5.20 -22.00 -10.59
CA VAL A 251 -6.50 -22.68 -10.46
C VAL A 251 -6.41 -24.14 -10.90
N ARG A 252 -7.15 -25.01 -10.23
CA ARG A 252 -7.32 -26.39 -10.66
C ARG A 252 -8.40 -26.42 -11.75
N SER A 253 -8.04 -26.82 -12.97
CA SER A 253 -8.96 -26.83 -14.11
C SER A 253 -8.81 -28.07 -14.99
N ALA A 254 -9.88 -28.38 -15.73
CA ALA A 254 -9.94 -29.49 -16.66
C ALA A 254 -9.35 -29.10 -18.02
N ARG A 255 -8.45 -29.92 -18.55
CA ARG A 255 -7.86 -29.75 -19.88
C ARG A 255 -7.55 -31.12 -20.48
N ASN A 256 -8.04 -31.35 -21.71
CA ASN A 256 -7.95 -32.65 -22.37
C ASN A 256 -8.43 -33.80 -21.44
N GLU A 257 -9.59 -33.60 -20.79
CA GLU A 257 -10.19 -34.53 -19.82
C GLU A 257 -9.38 -34.79 -18.54
N GLN A 258 -8.25 -34.09 -18.33
CA GLN A 258 -7.43 -34.20 -17.12
C GLN A 258 -7.60 -32.95 -16.25
N THR A 259 -7.68 -33.14 -14.93
CA THR A 259 -7.88 -32.03 -13.97
C THR A 259 -6.64 -31.84 -13.09
N ALA A 260 -5.93 -30.73 -13.31
CA ALA A 260 -4.66 -30.42 -12.66
C ALA A 260 -4.47 -28.90 -12.52
N TYR A 261 -3.38 -28.50 -11.86
CA TYR A 261 -2.85 -27.15 -11.93
C TYR A 261 -1.90 -27.07 -13.11
N TRP A 262 -2.21 -26.23 -14.10
CA TRP A 262 -1.52 -26.25 -15.39
C TRP A 262 -0.48 -25.14 -15.50
N LEU A 263 0.74 -25.53 -15.82
CA LEU A 263 1.80 -24.67 -16.33
C LEU A 263 2.05 -25.04 -17.79
N ARG A 264 2.24 -24.06 -18.66
CA ARG A 264 2.60 -24.29 -20.06
C ARG A 264 3.77 -23.43 -20.50
N CYS A 265 4.53 -23.94 -21.45
CA CYS A 265 5.49 -23.16 -22.23
C CYS A 265 4.95 -23.09 -23.66
N ARG A 266 4.58 -21.90 -24.13
CA ARG A 266 3.92 -21.66 -25.41
C ARG A 266 4.84 -20.89 -26.34
N LEU A 267 4.92 -21.31 -27.61
CA LEU A 267 5.62 -20.56 -28.64
C LEU A 267 4.94 -19.23 -28.93
N ASP A 268 5.75 -18.18 -28.88
CA ASP A 268 5.39 -16.83 -29.23
C ASP A 268 6.45 -16.19 -30.13
N MET A 269 6.19 -16.22 -31.44
CA MET A 269 7.08 -15.72 -32.48
C MET A 269 6.71 -14.30 -32.94
N THR A 270 5.80 -13.62 -32.22
CA THR A 270 5.32 -12.29 -32.61
C THR A 270 6.40 -11.20 -32.58
N ASP A 271 7.46 -11.42 -31.80
CA ASP A 271 8.46 -10.39 -31.49
C ASP A 271 9.92 -10.80 -31.73
N THR A 272 10.13 -11.94 -32.39
CA THR A 272 11.48 -12.44 -32.68
C THR A 272 11.61 -12.89 -34.13
N ASN A 273 12.75 -12.61 -34.75
CA ASN A 273 13.12 -13.20 -36.05
C ASN A 273 13.61 -14.65 -35.92
N SER A 274 13.72 -15.15 -34.69
CA SER A 274 14.24 -16.47 -34.35
C SER A 274 13.11 -17.49 -34.34
N ARG A 275 13.28 -18.59 -35.09
CA ARG A 275 12.28 -19.65 -35.18
C ARG A 275 12.96 -20.99 -35.02
N TYR A 276 12.28 -21.92 -34.36
CA TYR A 276 12.69 -23.31 -34.35
C TYR A 276 12.41 -23.91 -35.73
N ASN A 277 13.43 -24.49 -36.36
CA ASN A 277 13.24 -25.27 -37.59
C ASN A 277 12.82 -26.72 -37.27
N VAL A 278 13.31 -27.24 -36.13
CA VAL A 278 12.99 -28.54 -35.58
C VAL A 278 12.57 -28.33 -34.13
N SER A 279 11.56 -29.07 -33.69
CA SER A 279 11.09 -29.03 -32.31
C SER A 279 12.16 -29.59 -31.38
N PRO A 280 12.62 -28.86 -30.35
CA PRO A 280 13.59 -29.38 -29.39
C PRO A 280 13.06 -30.64 -28.71
N ARG A 281 13.83 -31.71 -28.73
CA ARG A 281 13.46 -32.96 -28.08
C ARG A 281 13.84 -32.95 -26.60
N ILE A 282 12.83 -33.06 -25.73
CA ILE A 282 13.01 -33.13 -24.29
C ILE A 282 13.15 -34.61 -23.90
N ASN A 283 14.33 -34.97 -23.39
CA ASN A 283 14.65 -36.32 -22.94
C ASN A 283 14.16 -36.59 -21.53
N GLN A 284 14.34 -35.61 -20.63
CA GLN A 284 13.90 -35.70 -19.25
C GLN A 284 13.41 -34.34 -18.77
N LEU A 285 12.34 -34.34 -17.99
CA LEU A 285 11.81 -33.13 -17.35
C LEU A 285 11.51 -33.42 -15.88
N THR A 286 12.14 -32.67 -14.97
CA THR A 286 11.85 -32.75 -13.53
C THR A 286 11.55 -31.37 -12.96
N VAL A 287 10.68 -31.32 -11.94
CA VAL A 287 10.28 -30.06 -11.31
C VAL A 287 10.59 -30.12 -9.82
N GLN A 288 11.17 -29.04 -9.30
CA GLN A 288 11.61 -28.93 -7.92
C GLN A 288 11.17 -27.60 -7.33
N SER A 289 10.74 -27.59 -6.07
CA SER A 289 10.46 -26.34 -5.33
C SER A 289 11.75 -25.78 -4.74
N TRP A 290 11.97 -24.49 -4.95
CA TRP A 290 13.10 -23.71 -4.42
C TRP A 290 12.68 -22.71 -3.36
N GLY A 291 11.38 -22.55 -3.13
CA GLY A 291 10.84 -21.59 -2.17
C GLY A 291 9.36 -21.34 -2.37
N GLY A 292 8.84 -20.37 -1.63
CA GLY A 292 7.47 -19.90 -1.77
C GLY A 292 7.31 -18.50 -1.21
N SER A 293 6.23 -17.83 -1.60
CA SER A 293 5.89 -16.49 -1.13
C SER A 293 4.59 -16.52 -0.34
N VAL A 294 4.52 -15.68 0.69
CA VAL A 294 3.33 -15.53 1.55
C VAL A 294 3.18 -14.09 1.97
N SER A 295 1.93 -13.65 2.16
CA SER A 295 1.63 -12.32 2.64
C SER A 295 2.22 -12.09 4.03
N ALA A 296 2.73 -10.89 4.25
CA ALA A 296 3.21 -10.42 5.52
C ALA A 296 2.76 -8.98 5.78
N THR A 297 2.44 -8.71 7.04
CA THR A 297 1.98 -7.41 7.49
C THR A 297 2.98 -6.80 8.48
N ASN A 298 3.17 -5.47 8.42
CA ASN A 298 4.05 -4.72 9.30
C ASN A 298 3.49 -4.66 10.73
N VAL A 299 3.67 -5.74 11.48
CA VAL A 299 3.19 -5.87 12.86
C VAL A 299 4.22 -6.57 13.72
N THR A 300 4.21 -6.22 15.00
CA THR A 300 4.80 -7.03 16.07
C THR A 300 3.67 -7.57 16.93
N ILE A 301 3.78 -8.83 17.34
CA ILE A 301 2.74 -9.52 18.10
C ILE A 301 3.17 -9.64 19.56
N VAL A 302 2.31 -9.20 20.46
CA VAL A 302 2.45 -9.41 21.90
C VAL A 302 1.43 -10.47 22.30
N ARG A 303 1.83 -11.39 23.18
CA ARG A 303 0.96 -12.46 23.71
C ARG A 303 0.96 -12.43 25.22
N ASP A 304 -0.18 -12.82 25.80
CA ASP A 304 -0.37 -13.05 27.23
C ASP A 304 0.08 -11.87 28.12
N GLU A 305 -0.23 -10.64 27.69
CA GLU A 305 0.10 -9.45 28.47
C GLU A 305 -0.89 -9.27 29.62
N VAL A 306 -0.40 -9.41 30.85
CA VAL A 306 -1.18 -9.09 32.05
C VAL A 306 -1.25 -7.58 32.22
N ILE A 307 -2.44 -7.00 32.03
CA ILE A 307 -2.67 -5.55 32.08
C ILE A 307 -3.03 -5.04 33.47
N GLY A 308 -3.46 -5.93 34.37
CA GLY A 308 -3.76 -5.56 35.75
C GLY A 308 -4.64 -6.56 36.49
N ARG A 309 -5.14 -6.13 37.65
CA ARG A 309 -6.11 -6.87 38.48
C ARG A 309 -7.32 -5.99 38.75
N SER A 310 -8.50 -6.60 38.71
CA SER A 310 -9.76 -5.91 39.00
C SER A 310 -9.86 -5.57 40.48
N ASP A 311 -10.32 -4.36 40.80
CA ASP A 311 -10.73 -3.99 42.15
C ASP A 311 -12.23 -4.24 42.42
N GLY A 312 -12.98 -4.68 41.41
CA GLY A 312 -14.41 -4.97 41.44
C GLY A 312 -15.32 -3.75 41.22
N SER A 313 -14.76 -2.56 41.01
CA SER A 313 -15.51 -1.33 40.75
C SER A 313 -15.93 -1.21 39.28
N PRO A 314 -17.02 -0.47 38.96
CA PRO A 314 -17.41 -0.18 37.59
C PRO A 314 -16.49 0.86 36.93
N GLY A 315 -16.36 0.81 35.60
CA GLY A 315 -15.61 1.82 34.84
C GLY A 315 -14.09 1.75 34.99
N GLN A 316 -13.54 0.63 35.48
CA GLN A 316 -12.10 0.44 35.60
C GLN A 316 -11.38 0.58 34.26
N THR A 317 -10.14 1.05 34.33
CA THR A 317 -9.30 1.36 33.18
C THR A 317 -7.91 0.75 33.35
N PHE A 318 -7.38 0.18 32.27
CA PHE A 318 -6.07 -0.46 32.19
C PHE A 318 -5.35 0.01 30.93
N PHE A 319 -4.04 -0.20 30.83
CA PHE A 319 -3.24 0.25 29.69
C PHE A 319 -2.37 -0.89 29.17
N LEU A 320 -2.33 -1.03 27.85
CA LEU A 320 -1.35 -1.86 27.17
C LEU A 320 0.02 -1.17 27.13
N VAL A 321 1.08 -1.96 27.17
CA VAL A 321 2.46 -1.46 27.10
C VAL A 321 2.80 -0.89 25.72
N ASN A 322 2.38 -1.58 24.65
CA ASN A 322 2.74 -1.21 23.28
C ASN A 322 1.57 -0.55 22.54
N LYS A 323 1.90 0.47 21.74
CA LYS A 323 0.95 1.30 20.99
C LYS A 323 1.63 1.93 19.75
N PRO A 324 0.86 2.33 18.73
CA PRO A 324 -0.57 2.10 18.56
C PRO A 324 -0.89 0.62 18.28
N VAL A 325 -2.08 0.18 18.68
CA VAL A 325 -2.58 -1.19 18.56
C VAL A 325 -3.50 -1.27 17.35
N LEU A 326 -3.40 -2.35 16.58
CA LEU A 326 -4.25 -2.59 15.42
C LEU A 326 -5.60 -3.17 15.80
N THR A 327 -6.56 -3.09 14.88
CA THR A 327 -7.88 -3.73 15.02
C THR A 327 -7.74 -5.22 15.34
N ARG A 328 -8.46 -5.66 16.38
CA ARG A 328 -8.39 -7.01 16.93
C ARG A 328 -8.98 -8.01 15.95
N SER A 329 -8.26 -9.11 15.76
CA SER A 329 -8.75 -10.32 15.14
C SER A 329 -9.56 -11.15 16.15
N SER A 330 -10.27 -12.17 15.68
CA SER A 330 -11.09 -13.02 16.55
C SER A 330 -10.31 -13.82 17.60
N SER A 331 -8.98 -13.93 17.47
CA SER A 331 -8.08 -14.58 18.42
C SER A 331 -7.46 -13.62 19.46
N GLU A 332 -7.62 -12.31 19.27
CA GLU A 332 -7.09 -11.25 20.13
C GLU A 332 -8.22 -10.72 21.01
N TYR A 333 -8.20 -11.05 22.31
CA TYR A 333 -9.27 -10.64 23.21
C TYR A 333 -8.82 -10.52 24.67
N LEU A 334 -9.61 -9.81 25.46
CA LEU A 334 -9.42 -9.73 26.90
C LEU A 334 -9.88 -11.02 27.58
N LEU A 335 -8.97 -11.63 28.32
CA LEU A 335 -9.22 -12.76 29.21
C LEU A 335 -9.23 -12.26 30.66
N VAL A 336 -10.28 -12.62 31.39
CA VAL A 336 -10.36 -12.41 32.84
C VAL A 336 -10.21 -13.75 33.53
N ARG A 337 -9.14 -13.92 34.30
CA ARG A 337 -8.89 -15.12 35.11
C ARG A 337 -9.23 -14.81 36.58
N ARG A 338 -10.22 -15.52 37.11
CA ARG A 338 -10.63 -15.43 38.51
C ARG A 338 -9.64 -16.14 39.44
N GLU A 339 -9.75 -15.90 40.75
CA GLU A 339 -8.87 -16.54 41.75
C GLU A 339 -9.08 -18.06 41.85
N ASP A 340 -10.28 -18.54 41.52
CA ASP A 340 -10.62 -19.98 41.44
C ASP A 340 -10.05 -20.66 40.17
N GLY A 341 -9.34 -19.92 39.32
CA GLY A 341 -8.76 -20.40 38.07
C GLY A 341 -9.72 -20.39 36.88
N VAL A 342 -10.98 -19.99 37.07
CA VAL A 342 -11.95 -19.89 35.96
C VAL A 342 -11.56 -18.74 35.04
N GLU A 343 -11.50 -19.03 33.75
CA GLU A 343 -11.20 -18.06 32.70
C GLU A 343 -12.46 -17.64 31.94
N GLU A 344 -12.63 -16.34 31.79
CA GLU A 344 -13.76 -15.73 31.09
C GLU A 344 -13.24 -14.92 29.92
N ARG A 345 -13.69 -15.25 28.71
CA ARG A 345 -13.50 -14.42 27.52
C ARG A 345 -14.43 -13.22 27.56
N TRP A 346 -13.86 -12.05 27.30
CA TRP A 346 -14.60 -10.80 27.14
C TRP A 346 -14.58 -10.39 25.66
N GLN A 347 -15.63 -9.69 25.24
CA GLN A 347 -15.86 -9.24 23.88
C GLN A 347 -15.60 -7.74 23.77
N GLU A 348 -14.89 -7.35 22.73
CA GLU A 348 -14.68 -5.95 22.41
C GLU A 348 -15.95 -5.31 21.84
N VAL A 349 -16.26 -4.11 22.31
CA VAL A 349 -17.32 -3.26 21.77
C VAL A 349 -16.77 -1.85 21.52
N ALA A 350 -17.34 -1.14 20.54
CA ALA A 350 -16.97 0.24 20.25
C ALA A 350 -17.32 1.19 21.41
N ASP A 351 -18.47 0.93 22.05
CA ASP A 351 -18.94 1.62 23.23
C ASP A 351 -19.90 0.74 24.05
N PHE A 352 -20.26 1.19 25.25
CA PHE A 352 -21.10 0.44 26.17
C PHE A 352 -22.60 0.71 26.05
N SER A 353 -23.05 1.54 25.11
CA SER A 353 -24.46 2.00 25.03
C SER A 353 -25.48 0.87 24.92
N ASN A 354 -25.11 -0.21 24.23
CA ASN A 354 -25.95 -1.40 24.05
C ASN A 354 -25.63 -2.54 25.05
N SER A 355 -24.69 -2.33 25.97
CA SER A 355 -24.22 -3.38 26.89
C SER A 355 -25.16 -3.55 28.09
N GLN A 356 -25.51 -4.80 28.39
CA GLN A 356 -26.31 -5.19 29.55
C GLN A 356 -25.43 -5.55 30.76
N PRO A 357 -25.98 -5.58 31.99
CA PRO A 357 -25.20 -5.82 33.21
C PRO A 357 -24.45 -7.16 33.30
N ASN A 358 -24.79 -8.14 32.46
CA ASN A 358 -24.14 -9.45 32.43
C ASN A 358 -23.21 -9.62 31.22
N ASP A 359 -23.17 -8.64 30.31
CA ASP A 359 -22.39 -8.71 29.09
C ASP A 359 -20.92 -8.48 29.42
N ARG A 360 -20.07 -9.45 29.08
CA ARG A 360 -18.62 -9.37 29.31
C ARG A 360 -17.97 -8.52 28.26
N HIS A 361 -18.24 -7.22 28.29
CA HIS A 361 -17.78 -6.26 27.31
C HIS A 361 -16.62 -5.43 27.81
N TYR A 362 -15.67 -5.15 26.92
CA TYR A 362 -14.63 -4.15 27.13
C TYR A 362 -14.55 -3.25 25.89
N ALA A 363 -14.06 -2.04 26.07
CA ALA A 363 -13.72 -1.14 24.98
C ALA A 363 -12.23 -0.85 25.03
N ILE A 364 -11.60 -0.66 23.87
CA ILE A 364 -10.17 -0.33 23.79
C ILE A 364 -9.95 0.84 22.83
N ASP A 365 -9.17 1.82 23.27
CA ASP A 365 -8.63 2.86 22.40
C ASP A 365 -7.32 2.37 21.79
N SER A 366 -7.35 2.10 20.49
CA SER A 366 -6.20 1.62 19.72
C SER A 366 -5.01 2.57 19.68
N VAL A 367 -5.25 3.89 19.79
CA VAL A 367 -4.19 4.89 19.71
C VAL A 367 -3.46 5.00 21.05
N THR A 368 -4.22 5.03 22.14
CA THR A 368 -3.67 5.22 23.48
C THR A 368 -3.28 3.91 24.17
N GLY A 369 -3.89 2.79 23.77
CA GLY A 369 -3.79 1.49 24.42
C GLY A 369 -4.68 1.36 25.67
N GLU A 370 -5.62 2.30 25.87
CA GLU A 370 -6.51 2.31 27.03
C GLU A 370 -7.61 1.25 26.90
N VAL A 371 -7.63 0.28 27.81
CA VAL A 371 -8.69 -0.73 27.94
C VAL A 371 -9.65 -0.32 29.04
N ARG A 372 -10.91 -0.14 28.71
CA ARG A 372 -11.97 0.28 29.63
C ARG A 372 -12.98 -0.83 29.85
N LEU A 373 -13.51 -0.90 31.07
CA LEU A 373 -14.63 -1.76 31.43
C LEU A 373 -15.92 -0.96 31.57
N GLY A 374 -17.06 -1.67 31.55
CA GLY A 374 -18.39 -1.10 31.60
C GLY A 374 -18.61 -0.15 32.79
N PRO A 375 -19.09 1.09 32.56
CA PRO A 375 -19.41 2.00 33.65
C PRO A 375 -20.74 1.65 34.32
N ALA A 376 -21.00 2.29 35.46
CA ALA A 376 -22.30 2.30 36.12
C ALA A 376 -22.79 3.74 36.26
N LEU A 377 -24.02 4.01 35.86
CA LEU A 377 -24.63 5.33 35.92
C LEU A 377 -25.78 5.35 36.92
N PRO A 378 -25.82 6.31 37.85
CA PRO A 378 -26.99 6.53 38.69
C PRO A 378 -28.12 7.17 37.85
N LEU A 379 -29.31 6.59 37.93
CA LEU A 379 -30.53 7.08 37.30
C LEU A 379 -31.29 8.03 38.24
N ARG A 380 -32.20 8.83 37.67
CA ARG A 380 -32.99 9.83 38.40
C ARG A 380 -33.92 9.22 39.46
N ASP A 381 -34.29 7.95 39.28
CA ASP A 381 -35.10 7.17 40.22
C ASP A 381 -34.28 6.59 41.38
N GLY A 382 -32.97 6.88 41.44
CA GLY A 382 -32.06 6.38 42.47
C GLY A 382 -31.51 4.97 42.20
N THR A 383 -31.92 4.32 41.11
CA THR A 383 -31.35 3.04 40.70
C THR A 383 -30.00 3.24 40.00
N VAL A 384 -29.17 2.20 39.96
CA VAL A 384 -27.88 2.23 39.25
C VAL A 384 -27.96 1.29 38.06
N GLN A 385 -27.81 1.84 36.85
CA GLN A 385 -27.73 1.05 35.62
C GLN A 385 -26.28 0.72 35.32
N ARG A 386 -25.99 -0.56 35.07
CA ARG A 386 -24.67 -1.06 34.68
C ARG A 386 -24.64 -1.33 33.18
N PHE A 387 -23.56 -0.92 32.54
CA PHE A 387 -23.34 -1.08 31.10
C PHE A 387 -22.20 -2.07 30.85
N GLY A 388 -22.43 -3.33 31.22
CA GLY A 388 -21.44 -4.40 31.18
C GLY A 388 -21.27 -5.10 32.53
N SER A 389 -20.71 -6.30 32.46
CA SER A 389 -20.31 -7.12 33.60
C SER A 389 -19.12 -6.51 34.33
N LEU A 390 -18.94 -6.89 35.59
CA LEU A 390 -17.84 -6.45 36.44
C LEU A 390 -16.94 -7.66 36.76
N PRO A 391 -15.64 -7.61 36.47
CA PRO A 391 -14.75 -8.69 36.88
C PRO A 391 -14.67 -8.70 38.42
N PRO A 392 -14.73 -9.88 39.06
CA PRO A 392 -14.59 -9.98 40.51
C PRO A 392 -13.30 -9.32 41.00
N LYS A 393 -13.34 -8.77 42.21
CA LYS A 393 -12.14 -8.22 42.86
C LYS A 393 -11.04 -9.28 42.93
N GLY A 394 -9.82 -8.91 42.59
CA GLY A 394 -8.65 -9.80 42.56
C GLY A 394 -8.45 -10.54 41.24
N ALA A 395 -9.47 -10.61 40.37
CA ALA A 395 -9.36 -11.26 39.06
C ALA A 395 -8.27 -10.60 38.21
N MET A 396 -7.46 -11.42 37.56
CA MET A 396 -6.40 -10.98 36.65
C MET A 396 -6.99 -10.68 35.28
N LEU A 397 -6.60 -9.55 34.71
CA LEU A 397 -6.92 -9.16 33.34
C LEU A 397 -5.69 -9.36 32.46
N MET A 398 -5.87 -10.07 31.36
CA MET A 398 -4.80 -10.40 30.43
C MET A 398 -5.29 -10.27 29.00
N MET A 399 -4.54 -9.56 28.15
CA MET A 399 -4.77 -9.59 26.72
C MET A 399 -4.12 -10.85 26.15
N THR A 400 -4.89 -11.77 25.58
CA THR A 400 -4.36 -13.06 25.05
C THR A 400 -3.35 -12.83 23.94
N GLY A 401 -3.59 -11.80 23.14
CA GLY A 401 -2.61 -11.23 22.25
C GLY A 401 -3.14 -9.98 21.59
N TYR A 402 -2.22 -9.18 21.06
CA TYR A 402 -2.54 -8.03 20.25
C TYR A 402 -1.37 -7.70 19.31
N ARG A 403 -1.69 -7.05 18.20
CA ARG A 403 -0.72 -6.54 17.23
C ARG A 403 -0.55 -5.05 17.40
N TYR A 404 0.71 -4.61 17.40
CA TYR A 404 1.05 -3.19 17.40
C TYR A 404 2.06 -2.90 16.30
N GLY A 405 2.14 -1.62 15.92
CA GLY A 405 2.95 -1.16 14.80
C GLY A 405 2.09 -0.54 13.71
N GLY A 406 2.44 -0.81 12.46
CA GLY A 406 1.93 -0.07 11.32
C GLY A 406 2.48 1.34 11.25
N GLY A 407 1.83 2.19 10.45
CA GLY A 407 2.35 3.52 10.17
C GLY A 407 3.08 3.62 8.83
N LEU A 408 3.47 4.85 8.49
CA LEU A 408 4.23 5.15 7.28
C LEU A 408 5.60 4.45 7.27
N VAL A 409 6.18 4.20 8.45
CA VAL A 409 7.45 3.47 8.61
C VAL A 409 7.40 2.07 8.00
N GLY A 410 6.22 1.43 7.94
CA GLY A 410 6.06 0.13 7.32
C GLY A 410 6.24 0.13 5.80
N ASN A 411 6.15 1.27 5.13
CA ASN A 411 6.21 1.36 3.67
C ASN A 411 7.66 1.24 3.15
N VAL A 412 8.22 0.04 3.23
CA VAL A 412 9.61 -0.26 2.85
C VAL A 412 9.74 -0.64 1.37
N GLY A 413 10.91 -0.36 0.78
CA GLY A 413 11.18 -0.72 -0.62
C GLY A 413 11.29 -2.22 -0.87
N ALA A 414 11.30 -2.62 -2.14
CA ALA A 414 11.61 -4.00 -2.54
C ALA A 414 13.01 -4.41 -2.08
N ASN A 415 13.19 -5.69 -1.79
CA ASN A 415 14.43 -6.33 -1.36
C ASN A 415 15.05 -5.76 -0.07
N THR A 416 14.22 -5.26 0.84
CA THR A 416 14.66 -4.68 2.13
C THR A 416 14.42 -5.61 3.32
N LEU A 417 13.39 -6.47 3.25
CA LEU A 417 13.05 -7.46 4.29
C LEU A 417 13.91 -8.72 4.14
N VAL A 418 15.14 -8.66 4.65
CA VAL A 418 16.17 -9.68 4.39
C VAL A 418 16.62 -10.48 5.63
N GLN A 419 16.17 -10.11 6.83
CA GLN A 419 16.56 -10.79 8.07
C GLN A 419 15.42 -11.63 8.65
N LEU A 420 15.67 -12.92 8.87
CA LEU A 420 14.83 -13.79 9.69
C LEU A 420 15.13 -13.55 11.17
N ARG A 421 14.09 -13.30 11.97
CA ARG A 421 14.24 -13.13 13.43
C ARG A 421 14.30 -14.46 14.16
N THR A 422 13.69 -15.48 13.58
CA THR A 422 13.74 -16.87 14.03
C THR A 422 14.28 -17.73 12.90
N SER A 423 15.27 -18.58 13.20
CA SER A 423 15.81 -19.52 12.20
C SER A 423 14.79 -20.60 11.89
N ILE A 424 14.57 -20.87 10.60
CA ILE A 424 13.72 -21.94 10.11
C ILE A 424 14.61 -22.95 9.39
N PRO A 425 14.53 -24.26 9.71
CA PRO A 425 15.32 -25.29 9.05
C PRO A 425 15.21 -25.22 7.53
N TYR A 426 16.33 -25.43 6.84
CA TYR A 426 16.46 -25.48 5.38
C TYR A 426 16.14 -24.18 4.62
N ILE A 427 15.68 -23.13 5.29
CA ILE A 427 15.51 -21.79 4.70
C ILE A 427 16.86 -21.06 4.69
N SER A 428 17.32 -20.65 3.51
CA SER A 428 18.62 -19.99 3.31
C SER A 428 18.52 -18.47 3.25
N ARG A 429 17.39 -17.95 2.74
CA ARG A 429 17.20 -16.51 2.48
C ARG A 429 15.73 -16.14 2.55
N VAL A 430 15.47 -14.89 2.95
CA VAL A 430 14.17 -14.24 2.85
C VAL A 430 14.31 -12.91 2.13
N THR A 431 13.32 -12.51 1.33
CA THR A 431 13.26 -11.20 0.69
C THR A 431 11.82 -10.81 0.38
N ASN A 432 11.50 -9.53 0.30
CA ASN A 432 10.27 -9.05 -0.31
C ASN A 432 10.56 -8.61 -1.75
N ARG A 433 9.99 -9.28 -2.75
CA ARG A 433 10.27 -8.94 -4.16
C ARG A 433 9.61 -7.63 -4.59
N ILE A 434 8.49 -7.29 -3.95
CA ILE A 434 7.73 -6.05 -4.15
C ILE A 434 7.86 -5.22 -2.87
N GLY A 435 7.82 -3.89 -2.99
CA GLY A 435 7.79 -3.01 -1.82
C GLY A 435 6.57 -3.28 -0.92
N ALA A 436 6.66 -2.91 0.34
CA ALA A 436 5.51 -2.86 1.22
C ALA A 436 4.79 -1.52 1.08
N SER A 437 3.46 -1.56 1.06
CA SER A 437 2.59 -0.40 0.91
C SER A 437 1.35 -0.54 1.79
N GLY A 438 0.56 0.53 1.91
CA GLY A 438 -0.66 0.55 2.72
C GLY A 438 -0.49 1.07 4.14
N GLY A 439 0.74 1.27 4.61
CA GLY A 439 0.99 1.78 5.96
C GLY A 439 0.58 3.25 6.11
N LEU A 440 -0.20 3.56 7.14
CA LEU A 440 -0.56 4.93 7.54
C LEU A 440 -0.44 5.13 9.03
N ASP A 441 0.09 6.29 9.43
CA ASP A 441 0.12 6.67 10.83
C ASP A 441 -1.30 6.91 11.35
N ALA A 442 -1.48 6.73 12.67
CA ALA A 442 -2.73 7.05 13.32
C ALA A 442 -3.12 8.51 13.05
N GLU A 443 -4.42 8.74 12.83
CA GLU A 443 -4.93 10.06 12.50
C GLU A 443 -4.66 11.04 13.62
N ASN A 444 -4.09 12.20 13.27
CA ASN A 444 -3.94 13.31 14.21
C ASN A 444 -5.19 14.19 14.23
N LEU A 445 -5.28 15.05 15.25
CA LEU A 445 -6.45 15.91 15.45
C LEU A 445 -6.72 16.86 14.27
N GLU A 446 -5.68 17.38 13.62
CA GLU A 446 -5.82 18.32 12.51
C GLU A 446 -6.39 17.63 11.26
N THR A 447 -5.93 16.40 10.96
CA THR A 447 -6.51 15.57 9.90
C THR A 447 -7.96 15.19 10.22
N ALA A 448 -8.26 14.85 11.48
CA ALA A 448 -9.61 14.53 11.92
C ALA A 448 -10.59 15.69 11.72
N LYS A 449 -10.17 16.93 12.02
CA LYS A 449 -10.94 18.15 11.76
C LYS A 449 -11.27 18.34 10.27
N LEU A 450 -10.43 17.85 9.35
CA LEU A 450 -10.70 17.88 7.91
C LEU A 450 -11.65 16.75 7.47
N ARG A 451 -11.56 15.58 8.11
CA ARG A 451 -12.40 14.41 7.81
C ARG A 451 -13.85 14.59 8.27
N VAL A 452 -14.08 15.12 9.47
CA VAL A 452 -15.43 15.19 10.08
C VAL A 452 -16.46 15.90 9.20
N PRO A 453 -16.17 17.07 8.58
CA PRO A 453 -17.12 17.69 7.66
C PRO A 453 -17.48 16.81 6.46
N HIS A 454 -16.53 16.07 5.90
CA HIS A 454 -16.78 15.15 4.78
C HIS A 454 -17.65 13.96 5.21
N PHE A 455 -17.41 13.43 6.41
CA PHE A 455 -18.25 12.41 7.01
C PHE A 455 -19.68 12.91 7.22
N LEU A 456 -19.86 14.10 7.81
CA LEU A 456 -21.19 14.68 8.04
C LEU A 456 -21.93 15.05 6.74
N ARG A 457 -21.20 15.41 5.69
CA ARG A 457 -21.79 15.70 4.37
C ARG A 457 -22.26 14.42 3.67
N SER A 458 -21.44 13.38 3.69
CA SER A 458 -21.74 12.12 3.00
C SER A 458 -22.70 11.23 3.79
N LEU A 459 -22.63 11.25 5.13
CA LEU A 459 -23.33 10.32 6.04
C LEU A 459 -23.18 8.85 5.60
N GLY A 460 -22.01 8.51 5.05
CA GLY A 460 -21.71 7.17 4.54
C GLY A 460 -22.36 6.83 3.19
N ARG A 461 -22.91 7.80 2.45
CA ARG A 461 -23.55 7.59 1.13
C ARG A 461 -22.79 8.30 0.02
N ALA A 462 -22.60 7.62 -1.10
CA ALA A 462 -21.93 8.15 -2.29
C ALA A 462 -22.96 8.79 -3.23
N VAL A 463 -23.10 10.12 -3.14
CA VAL A 463 -24.08 10.89 -3.93
C VAL A 463 -23.39 11.86 -4.88
N THR A 464 -22.47 12.69 -4.38
CA THR A 464 -21.71 13.63 -5.20
C THR A 464 -20.35 13.06 -5.59
N ALA A 465 -19.72 13.60 -6.63
CA ALA A 465 -18.35 13.24 -7.03
C ALA A 465 -17.37 13.27 -5.86
N ALA A 466 -17.45 14.31 -5.01
CA ALA A 466 -16.61 14.44 -3.83
C ALA A 466 -16.93 13.42 -2.73
N ASP A 467 -18.14 12.86 -2.69
CA ASP A 467 -18.48 11.77 -1.77
C ASP A 467 -17.94 10.44 -2.27
N PHE A 468 -17.98 10.19 -3.59
CA PHE A 468 -17.32 9.03 -4.20
C PHE A 468 -15.80 9.06 -3.97
N GLU A 469 -15.14 10.19 -4.20
CA GLU A 469 -13.70 10.36 -3.94
C GLU A 469 -13.37 10.11 -2.47
N TYR A 470 -14.12 10.73 -1.54
CA TYR A 470 -13.93 10.56 -0.10
C TYR A 470 -14.11 9.10 0.33
N LEU A 471 -15.23 8.48 -0.06
CA LEU A 471 -15.55 7.12 0.34
C LEU A 471 -14.62 6.08 -0.30
N ALA A 472 -14.11 6.33 -1.51
CA ALA A 472 -13.08 5.49 -2.12
C ALA A 472 -11.81 5.47 -1.27
N VAL A 473 -11.33 6.62 -0.80
CA VAL A 473 -10.17 6.70 0.12
C VAL A 473 -10.45 5.95 1.43
N GLN A 474 -11.70 6.00 1.93
CA GLN A 474 -12.09 5.25 3.14
C GLN A 474 -12.19 3.73 2.91
N ALA A 475 -12.39 3.28 1.67
CA ALA A 475 -12.52 1.86 1.34
C ALA A 475 -11.20 1.10 1.54
N ALA A 476 -10.07 1.75 1.21
CA ALA A 476 -8.74 1.20 1.35
C ALA A 476 -7.75 2.27 1.85
N PRO A 477 -7.82 2.65 3.13
CA PRO A 477 -6.93 3.65 3.70
C PRO A 477 -5.47 3.23 3.51
N GLY A 478 -4.63 4.17 3.07
CA GLY A 478 -3.18 3.97 2.94
C GLY A 478 -2.72 3.32 1.66
N GLN A 479 -3.62 2.60 0.97
CA GLN A 479 -3.36 2.00 -0.32
C GLN A 479 -3.67 2.94 -1.49
N ILE A 480 -4.45 3.99 -1.23
CA ILE A 480 -4.87 4.98 -2.23
C ILE A 480 -4.10 6.28 -2.00
N GLY A 481 -3.37 6.72 -3.02
CA GLY A 481 -2.64 7.98 -3.00
C GLY A 481 -3.51 9.16 -3.46
N ARG A 482 -4.32 8.97 -4.51
CA ARG A 482 -5.22 10.00 -5.04
C ARG A 482 -6.41 9.39 -5.77
N VAL A 483 -7.57 10.02 -5.65
CA VAL A 483 -8.79 9.64 -6.38
C VAL A 483 -9.36 10.85 -7.09
N TYR A 484 -9.94 10.63 -8.27
CA TYR A 484 -10.69 11.64 -8.99
C TYR A 484 -11.93 11.05 -9.67
N ALA A 485 -13.08 11.67 -9.45
CA ALA A 485 -14.35 11.25 -10.04
C ALA A 485 -14.66 12.04 -11.32
N LEU A 486 -14.63 11.36 -12.46
CA LEU A 486 -15.18 11.91 -13.69
C LEU A 486 -16.71 11.88 -13.65
N ARG A 487 -17.30 12.92 -14.21
CA ARG A 487 -18.74 13.18 -14.24
C ARG A 487 -19.15 13.75 -15.60
N PRO A 488 -20.46 13.77 -15.93
CA PRO A 488 -20.93 14.41 -17.14
C PRO A 488 -20.43 15.86 -17.26
N PRO A 489 -20.06 16.32 -18.47
CA PRO A 489 -20.25 15.65 -19.77
C PRO A 489 -19.14 14.65 -20.16
N LEU A 490 -18.17 14.36 -19.27
CA LEU A 490 -17.05 13.46 -19.55
C LEU A 490 -17.43 11.97 -19.43
N THR A 491 -18.58 11.68 -18.84
CA THR A 491 -19.18 10.35 -18.69
C THR A 491 -20.64 10.37 -19.14
N ALA A 492 -21.25 9.19 -19.32
CA ALA A 492 -22.67 9.09 -19.60
C ALA A 492 -23.53 9.52 -18.38
N PRO A 493 -24.76 10.01 -18.58
CA PRO A 493 -25.68 10.26 -17.47
C PRO A 493 -25.89 9.01 -16.62
N GLY A 494 -25.73 9.13 -15.30
CA GLY A 494 -25.82 8.00 -14.36
C GLY A 494 -24.53 7.18 -14.22
N GLU A 495 -23.48 7.50 -14.97
CA GLU A 495 -22.17 6.85 -14.88
C GLU A 495 -21.17 7.72 -14.11
N VAL A 496 -20.51 7.11 -13.12
CA VAL A 496 -19.40 7.71 -12.37
C VAL A 496 -18.16 6.88 -12.62
N LYS A 497 -17.12 7.49 -13.21
CA LYS A 497 -15.81 6.86 -13.39
C LYS A 497 -14.85 7.37 -12.32
N LEU A 498 -14.42 6.48 -11.45
CA LEU A 498 -13.41 6.76 -10.45
C LEU A 498 -12.02 6.41 -10.99
N LEU A 499 -11.18 7.44 -11.13
CA LEU A 499 -9.77 7.30 -11.44
C LEU A 499 -9.00 7.18 -10.13
N VAL A 500 -8.34 6.06 -9.91
CA VAL A 500 -7.61 5.76 -8.67
C VAL A 500 -6.13 5.66 -8.97
N ILE A 501 -5.32 6.42 -8.24
CA ILE A 501 -3.86 6.34 -8.22
C ILE A 501 -3.46 5.69 -6.88
N PRO A 502 -2.81 4.51 -6.91
CA PRO A 502 -2.32 3.85 -5.72
C PRO A 502 -1.35 4.73 -4.93
N SER A 503 -1.24 4.44 -3.63
CA SER A 503 -0.22 5.03 -2.77
C SER A 503 1.13 4.40 -3.10
N VAL A 504 2.15 5.23 -3.28
CA VAL A 504 3.51 4.77 -3.59
C VAL A 504 4.45 5.02 -2.40
N PRO A 505 5.35 4.07 -2.05
CA PRO A 505 6.21 4.19 -0.86
C PRO A 505 7.17 5.40 -0.92
N ARG A 506 7.64 5.74 -2.13
CA ARG A 506 8.57 6.85 -2.36
C ARG A 506 7.99 7.75 -3.44
N LEU A 507 7.58 8.96 -3.02
CA LEU A 507 6.98 9.96 -3.92
C LEU A 507 8.02 10.78 -4.69
N GLY A 508 9.28 10.78 -4.24
CA GLY A 508 10.37 11.54 -4.86
C GLY A 508 11.21 10.72 -5.84
N GLY A 509 11.59 11.34 -6.96
CA GLY A 509 12.35 10.71 -8.03
C GLY A 509 11.48 9.97 -9.04
N PHE A 510 12.09 9.06 -9.79
CA PHE A 510 11.39 8.24 -10.78
C PHE A 510 10.40 7.28 -10.10
N LEU A 511 9.14 7.38 -10.49
CA LEU A 511 8.10 6.44 -10.07
C LEU A 511 8.15 5.23 -11.01
N VAL A 512 8.21 4.04 -10.44
CA VAL A 512 8.19 2.79 -11.19
C VAL A 512 6.75 2.56 -11.71
N PRO A 513 6.52 2.32 -13.02
CA PRO A 513 5.18 2.18 -13.58
C PRO A 513 4.29 1.18 -12.85
N GLU A 514 4.84 0.03 -12.47
CA GLU A 514 4.12 -1.03 -11.76
C GLU A 514 3.60 -0.57 -10.39
N SER A 515 4.21 0.44 -9.77
CA SER A 515 3.72 1.02 -8.52
C SER A 515 2.48 1.92 -8.69
N LEU A 516 2.19 2.34 -9.92
CA LEU A 516 1.05 3.19 -10.29
C LEU A 516 -0.12 2.38 -10.88
N GLU A 517 0.08 1.08 -11.15
CA GLU A 517 -0.95 0.18 -11.65
C GLU A 517 -2.00 -0.12 -10.57
N LEU A 518 -3.27 0.03 -10.92
CA LEU A 518 -4.37 -0.29 -10.02
C LEU A 518 -4.58 -1.81 -10.00
N GLN A 519 -4.11 -2.44 -8.94
CA GLN A 519 -4.27 -3.89 -8.70
C GLN A 519 -5.75 -4.28 -8.58
N ASP A 520 -6.09 -5.48 -9.05
CA ASP A 520 -7.47 -5.98 -9.07
C ASP A 520 -8.08 -6.09 -7.67
N ASP A 521 -7.32 -6.57 -6.68
CA ASP A 521 -7.77 -6.65 -5.28
C ASP A 521 -8.20 -5.28 -4.72
N LEU A 522 -7.39 -4.23 -4.99
CA LEU A 522 -7.70 -2.87 -4.55
C LEU A 522 -8.92 -2.33 -5.29
N ARG A 523 -9.03 -2.59 -6.59
CA ARG A 523 -10.19 -2.22 -7.40
C ARG A 523 -11.47 -2.87 -6.85
N GLU A 524 -11.46 -4.18 -6.61
CA GLU A 524 -12.60 -4.93 -6.08
C GLU A 524 -12.99 -4.48 -4.68
N GLN A 525 -12.01 -4.22 -3.80
CA GLN A 525 -12.25 -3.67 -2.46
C GLN A 525 -12.99 -2.32 -2.53
N ILE A 526 -12.56 -1.41 -3.41
CA ILE A 526 -13.21 -0.11 -3.61
C ILE A 526 -14.63 -0.29 -4.18
N ILE A 527 -14.80 -1.15 -5.19
CA ILE A 527 -16.11 -1.42 -5.80
C ILE A 527 -17.07 -1.97 -4.75
N SER A 528 -16.68 -3.03 -4.03
CA SER A 528 -17.52 -3.65 -3.01
C SER A 528 -17.92 -2.66 -1.91
N TYR A 529 -16.98 -1.84 -1.44
CA TYR A 529 -17.26 -0.84 -0.42
C TYR A 529 -18.24 0.25 -0.90
N LEU A 530 -18.10 0.69 -2.15
CA LEU A 530 -18.97 1.72 -2.73
C LEU A 530 -20.32 1.17 -3.18
N ASP A 531 -20.43 -0.11 -3.51
CA ASP A 531 -21.68 -0.74 -3.96
C ASP A 531 -22.76 -0.67 -2.88
N ASP A 532 -22.38 -0.90 -1.62
CA ASP A 532 -23.25 -0.75 -0.44
C ASP A 532 -23.71 0.70 -0.18
N ARG A 533 -23.06 1.69 -0.82
CA ARG A 533 -23.17 3.12 -0.48
C ARG A 533 -23.64 4.00 -1.63
N ARG A 534 -23.60 3.51 -2.88
CA ARG A 534 -24.04 4.25 -4.07
C ARG A 534 -25.55 4.21 -4.25
N LEU A 535 -26.07 5.07 -5.12
CA LEU A 535 -27.46 5.00 -5.55
C LEU A 535 -27.66 3.82 -6.51
N ILE A 536 -28.81 3.15 -6.41
CA ILE A 536 -29.13 1.92 -7.18
C ILE A 536 -28.90 2.10 -8.69
N SER A 537 -29.26 3.27 -9.24
CA SER A 537 -29.17 3.56 -10.68
C SER A 537 -27.81 4.10 -11.14
N THR A 538 -26.82 4.21 -10.25
CA THR A 538 -25.49 4.72 -10.61
C THR A 538 -24.60 3.59 -11.11
N VAL A 539 -24.14 3.66 -12.35
CA VAL A 539 -23.10 2.76 -12.87
C VAL A 539 -21.74 3.25 -12.36
N LEU A 540 -21.06 2.41 -11.59
CA LEU A 540 -19.73 2.70 -11.04
C LEU A 540 -18.68 1.97 -11.87
N ASP A 541 -17.69 2.71 -12.36
CA ASP A 541 -16.50 2.18 -13.04
C ASP A 541 -15.25 2.69 -12.32
N VAL A 542 -14.48 1.79 -11.71
CA VAL A 542 -13.24 2.11 -10.99
C VAL A 542 -12.06 1.68 -11.84
N GLN A 543 -11.18 2.61 -12.23
CA GLN A 543 -10.04 2.33 -13.11
C GLN A 543 -8.82 3.19 -12.75
N GLN A 544 -7.66 2.83 -13.27
CA GLN A 544 -6.48 3.70 -13.20
C GLN A 544 -6.57 4.83 -14.25
N PRO A 545 -5.94 5.98 -14.02
CA PRO A 545 -5.88 7.02 -15.04
C PRO A 545 -4.91 6.67 -16.17
N TYR A 546 -4.99 7.46 -17.24
CA TYR A 546 -4.02 7.41 -18.32
C TYR A 546 -2.74 8.16 -17.90
N TYR A 547 -1.67 7.43 -17.60
CA TYR A 547 -0.38 8.02 -17.28
C TYR A 547 0.38 8.41 -18.55
N GLN A 548 0.55 9.71 -18.77
CA GLN A 548 1.42 10.23 -19.82
C GLN A 548 2.81 10.49 -19.25
N TRP A 549 3.77 9.67 -19.64
CA TRP A 549 5.16 9.86 -19.23
C TRP A 549 5.79 10.99 -20.02
N VAL A 550 6.64 11.79 -19.38
CA VAL A 550 7.27 12.95 -20.02
C VAL A 550 8.75 13.00 -19.69
N GLN A 551 9.55 13.15 -20.73
CA GLN A 551 10.94 13.54 -20.64
C GLN A 551 11.07 15.02 -20.97
N THR A 552 11.95 15.72 -20.26
CA THR A 552 12.27 17.12 -20.55
C THR A 552 13.74 17.28 -20.88
N GLU A 553 14.05 18.10 -21.87
CA GLU A 553 15.41 18.63 -22.09
C GLU A 553 15.43 20.09 -21.68
N ILE A 554 16.27 20.42 -20.71
CA ILE A 554 16.34 21.75 -20.12
C ILE A 554 17.78 22.24 -20.19
N ARG A 555 17.96 23.42 -20.79
CA ARG A 555 19.25 24.11 -20.84
C ARG A 555 19.24 25.24 -19.85
N ILE A 556 20.09 25.17 -18.83
CA ILE A 556 20.19 26.16 -17.76
C ILE A 556 21.57 26.81 -17.75
N ARG A 557 21.64 28.01 -17.18
CA ARG A 557 22.89 28.63 -16.77
C ARG A 557 22.95 28.71 -15.25
N VAL A 558 23.98 28.10 -14.68
CA VAL A 558 24.22 28.13 -13.23
C VAL A 558 24.89 29.46 -12.84
N THR A 559 24.50 30.00 -11.69
CA THR A 559 25.10 31.22 -11.11
C THR A 559 26.60 31.03 -10.90
N PRO A 560 27.46 31.99 -11.32
CA PRO A 560 28.90 31.89 -11.11
C PRO A 560 29.26 31.68 -9.64
N GLY A 561 30.10 30.67 -9.35
CA GLY A 561 30.54 30.32 -7.99
C GLY A 561 29.74 29.21 -7.31
N GLU A 562 28.57 28.84 -7.85
CA GLU A 562 27.81 27.68 -7.39
C GLU A 562 28.35 26.36 -7.99
N ASN A 563 28.10 25.24 -7.29
CA ASN A 563 28.47 23.91 -7.78
C ASN A 563 27.43 23.43 -8.82
N VAL A 564 27.86 23.29 -10.07
CA VAL A 564 27.00 22.90 -11.21
C VAL A 564 26.28 21.58 -10.97
N GLU A 565 26.98 20.55 -10.47
CA GLU A 565 26.37 19.23 -10.23
C GLU A 565 25.32 19.28 -9.11
N ARG A 566 25.57 20.08 -8.06
CA ARG A 566 24.58 20.27 -6.99
C ARG A 566 23.32 20.94 -7.51
N VAL A 567 23.46 21.98 -8.35
CA VAL A 567 22.31 22.67 -8.95
C VAL A 567 21.58 21.76 -9.92
N ARG A 568 22.30 20.97 -10.73
CA ARG A 568 21.73 19.97 -11.64
C ARG A 568 20.86 18.95 -10.89
N LEU A 569 21.38 18.36 -9.82
CA LEU A 569 20.63 17.41 -8.98
C LEU A 569 19.42 18.06 -8.29
N ALA A 570 19.55 19.33 -7.87
CA ALA A 570 18.44 20.07 -7.26
C ALA A 570 17.32 20.35 -8.29
N VAL A 571 17.68 20.72 -9.52
CA VAL A 571 16.72 20.88 -10.63
C VAL A 571 16.03 19.56 -10.95
N GLU A 572 16.79 18.47 -11.06
CA GLU A 572 16.26 17.14 -11.32
C GLU A 572 15.25 16.71 -10.24
N ALA A 573 15.62 16.83 -8.97
CA ALA A 573 14.73 16.52 -7.85
C ALA A 573 13.45 17.37 -7.89
N LYS A 574 13.55 18.66 -8.22
CA LYS A 574 12.39 19.57 -8.31
C LYS A 574 11.46 19.20 -9.46
N LEU A 575 11.99 18.73 -10.58
CA LEU A 575 11.19 18.28 -11.72
C LEU A 575 10.43 17.00 -11.40
N PHE A 576 11.08 16.02 -10.76
CA PHE A 576 10.42 14.80 -10.30
C PHE A 576 9.33 15.06 -9.25
N GLU A 577 9.49 16.10 -8.42
CA GLU A 577 8.46 16.53 -7.47
C GLU A 577 7.29 17.22 -8.17
N PHE A 578 7.58 18.09 -9.16
CA PHE A 578 6.56 18.89 -9.83
C PHE A 578 5.77 18.12 -10.89
N VAL A 579 6.43 17.29 -11.69
CA VAL A 579 5.81 16.48 -12.75
C VAL A 579 5.41 15.12 -12.15
N ASN A 580 4.57 15.20 -11.13
CA ASN A 580 4.20 14.05 -10.30
C ASN A 580 2.67 13.97 -10.15
N PRO A 581 2.06 12.79 -10.36
CA PRO A 581 0.61 12.64 -10.30
C PRO A 581 0.03 12.70 -8.87
N LEU A 582 0.85 12.54 -7.83
CA LEU A 582 0.43 12.47 -6.43
C LEU A 582 0.73 13.75 -5.64
N ILE A 583 1.94 14.31 -5.79
CA ILE A 583 2.39 15.48 -5.00
C ILE A 583 2.68 16.73 -5.82
N GLY A 584 2.74 16.60 -7.15
CA GLY A 584 3.17 17.67 -8.05
C GLY A 584 2.08 18.65 -8.45
N GLY A 585 2.25 19.22 -9.65
CA GLY A 585 1.35 20.19 -10.24
C GLY A 585 1.43 21.59 -9.59
N PRO A 586 0.70 22.57 -10.15
CA PRO A 586 0.74 23.96 -9.67
C PRO A 586 0.31 24.15 -8.22
N ASP A 587 -0.63 23.32 -7.75
CA ASP A 587 -1.20 23.40 -6.40
C ASP A 587 -0.50 22.50 -5.37
N GLY A 588 0.52 21.72 -5.79
CA GLY A 588 1.24 20.78 -4.92
C GLY A 588 0.39 19.61 -4.41
N LYS A 589 -0.64 19.19 -5.16
CA LYS A 589 -1.58 18.11 -4.81
C LYS A 589 -1.64 17.00 -5.87
N GLY A 590 -0.60 16.90 -6.68
CA GLY A 590 -0.56 16.07 -7.87
C GLY A 590 -0.96 16.84 -9.12
N TRP A 591 -0.35 16.48 -10.25
CA TRP A 591 -0.65 17.07 -11.56
C TRP A 591 -2.17 17.02 -11.85
N PRO A 592 -2.84 18.12 -12.23
CA PRO A 592 -4.28 18.11 -12.43
C PRO A 592 -4.73 17.18 -13.58
N PHE A 593 -5.78 16.40 -13.36
CA PHE A 593 -6.35 15.51 -14.38
C PHE A 593 -6.84 16.29 -15.60
N GLY A 594 -6.46 15.83 -16.79
CA GLY A 594 -6.83 16.44 -18.06
C GLY A 594 -6.25 17.83 -18.33
N ARG A 595 -5.32 18.33 -17.48
CA ARG A 595 -4.63 19.60 -17.73
C ARG A 595 -3.36 19.33 -18.54
N ASP A 596 -3.31 19.89 -19.73
CA ASP A 596 -2.13 19.87 -20.58
C ASP A 596 -0.89 20.49 -19.89
N MET A 597 0.30 20.00 -20.23
CA MET A 597 1.57 20.51 -19.72
C MET A 597 2.30 21.32 -20.77
N PHE A 598 2.70 22.54 -20.39
CA PHE A 598 3.40 23.47 -21.24
C PHE A 598 4.86 23.64 -20.83
N PRO A 599 5.78 24.00 -21.75
CA PRO A 599 7.16 24.32 -21.41
C PRO A 599 7.29 25.43 -20.35
N ALA A 600 6.31 26.34 -20.30
CA ALA A 600 6.23 27.41 -19.31
C ALA A 600 6.04 26.90 -17.87
N ASP A 601 5.30 25.80 -17.67
CA ASP A 601 5.11 25.18 -16.35
C ASP A 601 6.47 24.71 -15.79
N VAL A 602 7.25 24.04 -16.63
CA VAL A 602 8.60 23.55 -16.29
C VAL A 602 9.54 24.73 -16.03
N MET A 603 9.52 25.73 -16.90
CA MET A 603 10.38 26.91 -16.75
C MET A 603 10.13 27.63 -15.41
N ALA A 604 8.85 27.82 -15.05
CA ALA A 604 8.48 28.46 -13.79
C ALA A 604 9.06 27.74 -12.57
N VAL A 605 9.03 26.42 -12.59
CA VAL A 605 9.54 25.59 -11.48
C VAL A 605 11.05 25.56 -11.42
N VAL A 606 11.72 25.42 -12.56
CA VAL A 606 13.19 25.41 -12.62
C VAL A 606 13.76 26.74 -12.12
N LEU A 607 13.11 27.87 -12.40
CA LEU A 607 13.51 29.19 -11.91
C LEU A 607 13.38 29.35 -10.38
N THR A 608 12.63 28.48 -9.70
CA THR A 608 12.55 28.50 -8.22
C THR A 608 13.76 27.86 -7.54
N VAL A 609 14.61 27.15 -8.29
CA VAL A 609 15.74 26.41 -7.73
C VAL A 609 16.91 27.36 -7.45
N PRO A 610 17.39 27.46 -6.19
CA PRO A 610 18.55 28.28 -5.87
C PRO A 610 19.80 27.87 -6.69
N GLY A 611 20.49 28.86 -7.25
CA GLY A 611 21.68 28.65 -8.08
C GLY A 611 21.40 28.57 -9.59
N VAL A 612 20.12 28.52 -10.02
CA VAL A 612 19.75 28.73 -11.43
C VAL A 612 19.73 30.23 -11.72
N SER A 613 20.59 30.70 -12.63
CA SER A 613 20.64 32.10 -13.06
C SER A 613 19.65 32.40 -14.19
N PHE A 614 19.53 31.48 -15.15
CA PHE A 614 18.65 31.63 -16.31
C PHE A 614 18.33 30.28 -16.96
N VAL A 615 17.15 30.15 -17.57
CA VAL A 615 16.72 28.97 -18.35
C VAL A 615 16.69 29.34 -19.83
N ARG A 616 17.56 28.71 -20.64
CA ARG A 616 17.74 29.02 -22.07
C ARG A 616 16.67 28.37 -22.94
N SER A 617 16.32 27.13 -22.66
CA SER A 617 15.26 26.41 -23.38
C SER A 617 14.71 25.26 -22.55
N VAL A 618 13.43 24.97 -22.75
CA VAL A 618 12.76 23.76 -22.28
C VAL A 618 12.11 23.10 -23.47
N ARG A 619 12.39 21.80 -23.67
CA ARG A 619 11.72 20.95 -24.66
C ARG A 619 11.04 19.80 -23.96
N LEU A 620 9.88 19.41 -24.47
CA LEU A 620 9.07 18.33 -23.91
C LEU A 620 9.01 17.18 -24.90
N PHE A 621 9.15 15.97 -24.39
CA PHE A 621 9.07 14.74 -25.16
C PHE A 621 8.08 13.80 -24.48
N PRO A 622 6.94 13.48 -25.12
CA PRO A 622 6.06 12.43 -24.65
C PRO A 622 6.81 11.10 -24.64
N VAL A 623 6.56 10.29 -23.63
CA VAL A 623 7.06 8.93 -23.52
C VAL A 623 5.86 8.00 -23.36
N THR A 624 5.82 6.92 -24.12
CA THR A 624 4.81 5.88 -23.98
C THR A 624 5.39 4.69 -23.24
N TYR A 625 4.63 4.13 -22.31
CA TYR A 625 4.94 2.87 -21.63
C TYR A 625 3.96 1.81 -22.13
N ASP A 626 4.47 0.77 -22.79
CA ASP A 626 3.64 -0.26 -23.43
C ASP A 626 3.40 -1.49 -22.53
N GLU A 627 2.52 -2.39 -22.98
CA GLU A 627 2.20 -3.64 -22.27
C GLU A 627 3.41 -4.57 -22.08
N ARG A 628 4.48 -4.34 -22.85
CA ARG A 628 5.75 -5.09 -22.76
C ARG A 628 6.71 -4.44 -21.78
N ARG A 629 6.26 -3.45 -21.01
CA ARG A 629 7.01 -2.72 -20.00
C ARG A 629 8.20 -1.95 -20.57
N GLN A 630 8.07 -1.46 -21.81
CA GLN A 630 9.11 -0.69 -22.48
C GLN A 630 8.69 0.78 -22.64
N PHE A 631 9.66 1.65 -22.40
CA PHE A 631 9.52 3.09 -22.66
C PHE A 631 9.95 3.41 -24.09
N THR A 632 9.08 4.08 -24.82
CA THR A 632 9.38 4.62 -26.15
C THR A 632 9.27 6.14 -26.13
N LEU A 633 10.37 6.81 -26.46
CA LEU A 633 10.44 8.27 -26.55
C LEU A 633 9.85 8.74 -27.88
N ALA A 634 8.86 9.63 -27.83
CA ALA A 634 8.29 10.27 -29.01
C ALA A 634 9.10 11.50 -29.44
N THR A 635 8.74 12.09 -30.58
CA THR A 635 9.31 13.36 -31.04
C THR A 635 8.94 14.52 -30.13
N GLU A 636 9.74 15.59 -30.18
CA GLU A 636 9.46 16.83 -29.44
C GLU A 636 8.03 17.32 -29.66
N ALA A 637 7.38 17.72 -28.57
CA ALA A 637 6.03 18.27 -28.56
C ALA A 637 6.05 19.70 -28.00
N THR A 638 5.24 20.59 -28.58
CA THR A 638 5.08 21.96 -28.09
C THR A 638 4.31 22.03 -26.77
N GLU A 639 3.46 21.04 -26.53
CA GLU A 639 2.70 20.81 -25.30
C GLU A 639 2.44 19.31 -25.16
N ILE A 640 2.26 18.83 -23.93
CA ILE A 640 1.82 17.46 -23.67
C ILE A 640 0.31 17.51 -23.47
N ARG A 641 -0.43 17.06 -24.49
CA ARG A 641 -1.90 17.01 -24.45
C ARG A 641 -2.39 15.82 -23.65
N LEU A 642 -3.36 16.04 -22.78
CA LEU A 642 -3.95 15.00 -21.95
C LEU A 642 -5.44 14.81 -22.24
N PRO A 643 -5.92 13.56 -22.31
CA PRO A 643 -7.36 13.30 -22.24
C PRO A 643 -7.89 13.65 -20.83
N PRO A 644 -9.21 13.76 -20.64
CA PRO A 644 -9.80 14.10 -19.33
C PRO A 644 -9.41 13.15 -18.20
N GLN A 645 -9.17 11.88 -18.51
CA GLN A 645 -8.67 10.85 -17.59
C GLN A 645 -7.14 10.78 -17.48
N GLY A 646 -6.42 11.70 -18.14
CA GLY A 646 -4.97 11.71 -18.24
C GLY A 646 -4.29 12.50 -17.13
N VAL A 647 -3.11 12.04 -16.72
CA VAL A 647 -2.24 12.72 -15.76
C VAL A 647 -0.78 12.58 -16.20
N VAL A 648 0.04 13.61 -15.97
CA VAL A 648 1.47 13.57 -16.32
C VAL A 648 2.29 12.92 -15.22
N THR A 649 3.30 12.15 -15.63
CA THR A 649 4.32 11.56 -14.74
C THR A 649 5.73 11.73 -15.33
N SER A 650 6.71 12.03 -14.51
CA SER A 650 8.12 12.12 -14.91
C SER A 650 8.70 10.78 -15.38
N TYR A 651 9.38 10.78 -16.53
CA TYR A 651 10.28 9.70 -16.93
C TYR A 651 11.73 10.03 -16.54
N GLN A 652 12.46 10.73 -17.41
CA GLN A 652 13.83 11.17 -17.19
C GLN A 652 13.98 12.62 -17.62
N HIS A 653 14.83 13.38 -16.94
CA HIS A 653 15.03 14.80 -17.23
C HIS A 653 16.49 15.05 -17.61
N LEU A 654 16.72 15.53 -18.82
CA LEU A 654 18.04 15.89 -19.32
C LEU A 654 18.33 17.36 -19.01
N ILE A 655 19.27 17.61 -18.11
CA ILE A 655 19.63 18.97 -17.67
C ILE A 655 21.04 19.28 -18.14
N ILE A 656 21.16 20.29 -19.00
CA ILE A 656 22.41 20.70 -19.66
C ILE A 656 22.78 22.10 -19.16
N ASN A 657 24.02 22.28 -18.72
CA ASN A 657 24.54 23.60 -18.34
C ASN A 657 25.23 24.26 -19.54
N GLU A 658 24.75 25.43 -19.96
CA GLU A 658 25.26 26.21 -21.10
C GLU A 658 25.43 27.71 -20.81
#